data_AF-A0A932LBB3-F1
#
_entry.id   AF-A0A932LBB3-F1
#
_cell.length_a   1.000
_cell.length_b   1.000
_cell.length_c   1.000
_cell.angle_alpha   90.00
_cell.angle_beta   90.00
_cell.angle_gamma   90.00
#
_symmetry.space_group_name_H-M   'P 1'
#
loop_
_entity.id
_entity.type
_entity.pdbx_description
1 polymer ?
#
loop_
_entity_poly.entity_id
_entity_poly.type
_entity_poly.pdbx_seq_one_letter_code
_entity_poly.pdbx_strand_id
1 'polypeptide(L)'
;MPIIDAFNTGAVEIKQTWLPDLLINYKHKRVARFDRCTTCHLGIDKTQPGTADVPGFAHEQLISAAMQTPSEAPQATVAITLRQMDKDQDGLISREEATDDLRENFGQFDRSEDGSIDRDELTEGYIEQHYGLLLADRGMLADDDVTVAGVRPESPAAKAGLLAGDVLYRISDVEITDKQLAHRYLLDSVRWGEPISITLRRGLPHPYSTHPRLDLFVGSLSPHNINDFGCTICHDGQGSATSFKWSSHTPNTPFEEGEWKSEHDWFNNHFWEYPMKPSRFVESNCIKCHHEVTELEPSQKYREPPAPKVVRGFNLVREFGCFGCHEINGFDGPHRRVGPDLRAEPNYFAAAAQLLTVPGLNEQEKELAQRVIAHPEDGESRHRLAELIQADASAGEGDSSQRRFGEAAYKLAGMVGADTDTPGRYRKVGPSLRHVRSKVDFDFLYNWVQEPKDFRPATRMPQFFGLNDHLLSAHQPTARGEAEHETGSPDGGGETANNGNHKGLHEAERFEPVEIHGIVSYLLAKSQPFEYLGRPEGVIEAPSAERGEWLFETRGCLACHKHEKFPQAREDQGPDLSRLGSKLRTPDGQSWLYSWLRDPSRYHARTKMPNVFLEPIRETVKEGDNARQIVTDPAADIAAFLLASQGWEAKQPPRVDETAVDELAHQYLTGSGTTRVQATRYLKEGISSSLASELAGDEVELVVGEGEPITIEHKLLYVGRRAIAKYGCSGCHDIPGFEDAKPIGTGLADWGRKDLSQLAFEQISHYIEETEAGAEHDIYAAVKDMDPDKGYFIEQLLAHQREGFIWQKLRAPRSYDFKKTENKTYNERLRMPKFPITPEDIEAVATFVLGLVAEPPAARYIYEGDARQQAIVQGRQVIDMYNCAGCHTLDMETWEFD
;
A
#
# COMPACT_ATOMS: atom_id res chain seq x y z
N MET A 1 9.82 45.19 16.75
CA MET A 1 9.70 43.97 17.58
C MET A 1 11.09 43.48 17.93
N PRO A 2 11.61 43.65 19.16
CA PRO A 2 13.04 43.46 19.44
C PRO A 2 13.60 42.05 19.15
N ILE A 3 12.78 41.00 19.28
CA ILE A 3 13.20 39.61 19.01
C ILE A 3 13.21 39.34 17.50
N ILE A 4 12.16 39.74 16.76
CA ILE A 4 12.12 39.61 15.29
C ILE A 4 13.11 40.55 14.61
N ASP A 5 13.29 41.78 15.11
CA ASP A 5 14.30 42.72 14.62
C ASP A 5 15.72 42.21 14.89
N ALA A 6 15.97 41.48 16.00
CA ALA A 6 17.25 40.79 16.22
C ALA A 6 17.53 39.70 15.17
N PHE A 7 16.49 39.03 14.64
CA PHE A 7 16.60 38.12 13.51
C PHE A 7 16.70 38.83 12.14
N ASN A 8 16.28 40.11 12.06
CA ASN A 8 16.16 40.89 10.82
C ASN A 8 17.18 42.04 10.69
N THR A 9 18.21 42.13 11.54
CA THR A 9 19.20 43.23 11.54
C THR A 9 20.22 43.19 10.38
N GLY A 10 20.12 42.23 9.47
CA GLY A 10 20.86 42.21 8.21
C GLY A 10 19.88 42.23 7.04
N ALA A 11 20.14 43.06 6.03
CA ALA A 11 19.34 43.14 4.81
C ALA A 11 18.86 41.77 4.32
N VAL A 12 17.61 41.69 3.82
CA VAL A 12 17.02 40.50 3.17
C VAL A 12 17.90 40.07 1.99
N GLU A 13 18.95 39.30 2.29
CA GLU A 13 19.91 38.81 1.34
C GLU A 13 19.40 37.46 0.80
N ILE A 14 19.38 37.33 -0.53
CA ILE A 14 19.03 36.07 -1.16
C ILE A 14 20.12 35.05 -0.83
N LYS A 15 19.77 34.04 -0.03
CA LYS A 15 20.64 32.88 0.23
C LYS A 15 20.49 31.91 -0.92
N GLN A 16 21.60 31.51 -1.54
CA GLN A 16 21.59 30.61 -2.69
C GLN A 16 22.63 29.50 -2.52
N THR A 17 22.15 28.26 -2.59
CA THR A 17 22.98 27.06 -2.74
C THR A 17 23.03 26.68 -4.22
N TRP A 18 24.23 26.52 -4.77
CA TRP A 18 24.47 26.08 -6.15
C TRP A 18 24.87 24.61 -6.15
N LEU A 19 24.08 23.76 -6.85
CA LEU A 19 24.21 22.30 -6.82
C LEU A 19 24.42 21.77 -8.26
N PRO A 20 25.66 21.78 -8.78
CA PRO A 20 25.93 21.49 -10.20
C PRO A 20 25.75 20.01 -10.57
N ASP A 21 25.87 19.12 -9.60
CA ASP A 21 25.80 17.67 -9.81
C ASP A 21 24.45 17.06 -9.40
N LEU A 22 23.54 17.87 -8.83
CA LEU A 22 22.14 17.53 -8.62
C LEU A 22 21.31 18.14 -9.75
N LEU A 23 21.37 17.47 -10.90
CA LEU A 23 20.71 17.95 -12.11
C LEU A 23 19.20 17.74 -12.04
N ILE A 24 18.45 18.72 -12.55
CA ILE A 24 17.02 18.58 -12.85
C ILE A 24 16.86 18.49 -14.37
N ASN A 25 16.02 17.57 -14.84
CA ASN A 25 15.75 17.39 -16.26
C ASN A 25 14.56 18.27 -16.66
N TYR A 26 14.75 19.26 -17.53
CA TYR A 26 13.67 19.98 -18.19
C TYR A 26 13.58 19.55 -19.65
N LYS A 27 12.57 18.75 -19.99
CA LYS A 27 12.31 18.32 -21.38
C LYS A 27 13.58 17.90 -22.15
N HIS A 28 14.34 16.96 -21.58
CA HIS A 28 15.58 16.40 -22.11
C HIS A 28 16.83 17.29 -22.01
N LYS A 29 16.78 18.35 -21.20
CA LYS A 29 17.95 19.15 -20.82
C LYS A 29 18.20 19.04 -19.33
N ARG A 30 19.38 18.54 -18.98
CA ARG A 30 19.83 18.52 -17.58
C ARG A 30 20.44 19.87 -17.23
N VAL A 31 19.92 20.52 -16.20
CA VAL A 31 20.44 21.79 -15.69
C VAL A 31 20.78 21.67 -14.21
N ALA A 32 21.77 22.43 -13.75
CA ALA A 32 22.15 22.50 -12.34
C ALA A 32 20.97 23.00 -11.49
N ARG A 33 20.82 22.46 -10.28
CA ARG A 33 19.87 22.98 -9.30
C ARG A 33 20.40 24.25 -8.64
N PHE A 34 19.47 25.17 -8.43
CA PHE A 34 19.63 26.31 -7.53
C PHE A 34 18.63 26.13 -6.41
N ASP A 35 19.06 26.39 -5.20
CA ASP A 35 18.20 26.35 -4.03
C ASP A 35 18.28 27.66 -3.26
N ARG A 36 17.14 28.34 -3.14
CA ARG A 36 16.98 29.59 -2.39
C ARG A 36 15.97 29.47 -1.26
N CYS A 37 15.55 28.25 -0.91
CA CYS A 37 14.53 28.03 0.10
C CYS A 37 14.90 28.66 1.46
N THR A 38 16.19 28.63 1.83
CA THR A 38 16.71 29.23 3.06
C THR A 38 16.69 30.76 3.09
N THR A 39 16.34 31.42 1.97
CA THR A 39 16.03 32.87 1.94
C THR A 39 14.78 33.16 2.76
N CYS A 40 13.78 32.28 2.71
CA CYS A 40 12.54 32.42 3.48
C CYS A 40 12.56 31.54 4.74
N HIS A 41 13.06 30.31 4.64
CA HIS A 41 13.13 29.33 5.75
C HIS A 41 14.34 29.60 6.67
N LEU A 42 14.28 30.71 7.40
CA LEU A 42 15.39 31.25 8.19
C LEU A 42 15.74 30.38 9.41
N GLY A 43 14.78 29.62 9.94
CA GLY A 43 14.94 28.76 11.10
C GLY A 43 15.44 27.34 10.81
N ILE A 44 15.55 26.97 9.53
CA ILE A 44 15.59 25.57 9.09
C ILE A 44 16.77 24.75 9.67
N ASP A 45 17.92 25.39 9.87
CA ASP A 45 19.19 24.77 10.30
C ASP A 45 19.58 25.13 11.75
N LYS A 46 18.67 25.76 12.51
CA LYS A 46 18.97 26.30 13.84
C LYS A 46 18.91 25.20 14.89
N THR A 47 19.93 25.05 15.73
CA THR A 47 19.93 24.09 16.84
C THR A 47 19.63 24.77 18.17
N GLN A 48 19.24 23.98 19.17
CA GLN A 48 19.21 24.47 20.55
C GLN A 48 20.63 24.87 21.00
N PRO A 49 20.77 25.89 21.87
CA PRO A 49 22.07 26.25 22.41
C PRO A 49 22.78 25.06 23.06
N GLY A 50 23.98 24.75 22.59
CA GLY A 50 24.81 23.66 23.13
C GLY A 50 24.54 22.27 22.56
N THR A 51 23.62 22.14 21.60
CA THR A 51 23.35 20.88 20.88
C THR A 51 23.75 20.97 19.41
N ALA A 52 24.05 19.83 18.78
CA ALA A 52 24.45 19.77 17.37
C ALA A 52 23.29 19.42 16.43
N ASP A 53 22.25 18.79 16.96
CA ASP A 53 21.18 18.12 16.21
C ASP A 53 19.79 18.25 16.84
N VAL A 54 19.66 18.85 18.03
CA VAL A 54 18.35 19.10 18.63
C VAL A 54 17.75 20.37 17.98
N PRO A 55 16.55 20.28 17.37
CA PRO A 55 15.94 21.42 16.69
C PRO A 55 15.76 22.63 17.61
N GLY A 56 16.26 23.79 17.16
CA GLY A 56 16.20 25.05 17.92
C GLY A 56 14.79 25.60 18.07
N PHE A 57 13.97 25.46 17.02
CA PHE A 57 12.58 25.89 16.98
C PHE A 57 11.68 24.76 16.53
N ALA A 58 10.87 24.22 17.43
CA ALA A 58 9.92 23.17 17.10
C ALA A 58 8.87 23.66 16.09
N HIS A 59 8.39 22.76 15.24
CA HIS A 59 7.25 23.03 14.37
C HIS A 59 5.98 23.30 15.17
N GLU A 60 5.15 24.21 14.67
CA GLU A 60 3.84 24.47 15.22
C GLU A 60 2.97 23.21 15.25
N GLN A 61 2.37 22.93 16.40
CA GLN A 61 1.43 21.85 16.62
C GLN A 61 0.21 22.37 17.40
N LEU A 62 -0.96 21.80 17.08
CA LEU A 62 -2.17 22.01 17.88
C LEU A 62 -2.20 21.01 19.03
N ILE A 63 -2.23 21.50 20.26
CA ILE A 63 -2.26 20.69 21.48
C ILE A 63 -3.58 20.93 22.19
N SER A 64 -4.37 19.87 22.35
CA SER A 64 -5.58 19.90 23.16
C SER A 64 -5.24 19.61 24.62
N ALA A 65 -5.65 20.52 25.50
CA ALA A 65 -5.48 20.43 26.94
C ALA A 65 -6.82 20.63 27.66
N ALA A 66 -7.02 19.92 28.76
CA ALA A 66 -8.16 20.14 29.65
C ALA A 66 -7.66 20.87 30.91
N MET A 67 -8.01 22.14 31.05
CA MET A 67 -7.62 22.95 32.20
C MET A 67 -8.72 22.94 33.26
N GLN A 68 -8.40 22.43 34.45
CA GLN A 68 -9.36 22.37 35.55
C GLN A 68 -9.74 23.79 36.02
N THR A 69 -11.03 24.07 36.13
CA THR A 69 -11.48 25.33 36.72
C THR A 69 -11.61 25.20 38.24
N PRO A 70 -11.43 26.30 39.01
CA PRO A 70 -11.74 26.33 40.43
C PRO A 70 -13.16 25.84 40.74
N SER A 71 -13.34 25.18 41.89
CA SER A 71 -14.60 24.54 42.30
C SER A 71 -15.76 25.49 42.56
N GLU A 72 -15.46 26.77 42.78
CA GLU A 72 -16.46 27.82 43.00
C GLU A 72 -16.15 29.02 42.11
N ALA A 73 -17.19 29.69 41.62
CA ALA A 73 -17.04 30.95 40.90
C ALA A 73 -16.40 32.02 41.79
N PRO A 74 -15.58 32.94 41.25
CA PRO A 74 -15.07 34.07 42.00
C PRO A 74 -16.22 34.84 42.67
N GLN A 75 -16.08 35.19 43.95
CA GLN A 75 -17.13 35.84 44.73
C GLN A 75 -17.58 37.20 44.14
N ALA A 76 -16.71 37.85 43.37
CA ALA A 76 -17.02 39.03 42.57
C ALA A 76 -16.35 38.91 41.19
N THR A 77 -17.11 39.16 40.12
CA THR A 77 -16.56 39.24 38.75
C THR A 77 -15.79 40.54 38.58
N VAL A 78 -14.88 40.61 37.60
CA VAL A 78 -14.12 41.84 37.26
C VAL A 78 -15.03 43.06 37.17
N ALA A 79 -16.20 42.93 36.53
CA ALA A 79 -17.16 44.03 36.38
C ALA A 79 -17.80 44.47 37.70
N ILE A 80 -18.01 43.55 38.65
CA ILE A 80 -18.54 43.87 39.98
C ILE A 80 -17.44 44.50 40.84
N THR A 81 -16.23 43.93 40.80
CA THR A 81 -15.05 44.42 41.52
C THR A 81 -14.71 45.85 41.10
N LEU A 82 -14.61 46.11 39.78
CA LEU A 82 -14.36 47.45 39.25
C LEU A 82 -15.42 48.44 39.73
N ARG A 83 -16.71 48.11 39.57
CA ARG A 83 -17.83 48.98 39.97
C ARG A 83 -17.91 49.24 41.47
N GLN A 84 -17.40 48.33 42.30
CA GLN A 84 -17.41 48.48 43.76
C GLN A 84 -16.22 49.30 44.28
N MET A 85 -15.09 49.29 43.56
CA MET A 85 -13.84 49.89 44.00
C MET A 85 -13.57 51.25 43.35
N ASP A 86 -13.95 51.43 42.09
CA ASP A 86 -13.90 52.71 41.35
C ASP A 86 -14.93 53.70 41.95
N LYS A 87 -14.48 54.48 42.94
CA LYS A 87 -15.37 55.39 43.71
C LYS A 87 -15.55 56.73 43.00
N ASP A 88 -14.54 57.16 42.25
CA ASP A 88 -14.57 58.42 41.51
C ASP A 88 -15.06 58.27 40.06
N GLN A 89 -15.35 57.03 39.62
CA GLN A 89 -15.95 56.67 38.34
C GLN A 89 -15.07 57.01 37.13
N ASP A 90 -13.75 56.96 37.31
CA ASP A 90 -12.78 57.20 36.25
C ASP A 90 -12.46 55.92 35.44
N GLY A 91 -12.95 54.76 35.88
CA GLY A 91 -12.76 53.46 35.26
C GLY A 91 -11.48 52.73 35.68
N LEU A 92 -10.73 53.28 36.62
CA LEU A 92 -9.50 52.73 37.18
C LEU A 92 -9.70 52.42 38.68
N ILE A 93 -8.79 51.63 39.26
CA ILE A 93 -8.74 51.39 40.69
C ILE A 93 -7.40 51.92 41.21
N SER A 94 -7.44 53.03 41.93
CA SER A 94 -6.26 53.55 42.64
C SER A 94 -5.92 52.70 43.87
N ARG A 95 -4.69 52.86 44.39
CA ARG A 95 -4.23 52.14 45.58
C ARG A 95 -5.05 52.45 46.83
N GLU A 96 -5.59 53.66 46.92
CA GLU A 96 -6.47 54.13 47.99
C GLU A 96 -7.88 53.53 47.90
N GLU A 97 -8.30 53.13 46.70
CA GLU A 97 -9.61 52.55 46.41
C GLU A 97 -9.66 51.03 46.54
N ALA A 98 -8.53 50.37 46.26
CA ALA A 98 -8.36 48.93 46.38
C ALA A 98 -8.73 48.40 47.78
N THR A 99 -9.30 47.19 47.86
CA THR A 99 -9.49 46.48 49.14
C THR A 99 -8.17 46.09 49.79
N ASP A 100 -8.17 45.72 51.07
CA ASP A 100 -6.93 45.36 51.76
C ASP A 100 -6.17 44.21 51.04
N ASP A 101 -6.89 43.18 50.57
CA ASP A 101 -6.32 42.07 49.80
C ASP A 101 -5.76 42.49 48.43
N LEU A 102 -6.46 43.37 47.70
CA LEU A 102 -5.99 43.89 46.41
C LEU A 102 -4.83 44.87 46.59
N ARG A 103 -4.83 45.65 47.68
CA ARG A 103 -3.78 46.62 48.02
C ARG A 103 -2.48 45.96 48.44
N GLU A 104 -2.54 44.81 49.11
CA GLU A 104 -1.36 43.99 49.44
C GLU A 104 -0.73 43.38 48.19
N ASN A 105 -1.54 43.06 47.18
CA ASN A 105 -1.08 42.50 45.90
C ASN A 105 -1.09 43.52 44.76
N PHE A 106 -1.15 44.83 45.05
CA PHE A 106 -1.43 45.88 44.05
C PHE A 106 -0.44 45.85 42.87
N GLY A 107 0.85 45.70 43.16
CA GLY A 107 1.90 45.60 42.13
C GLY A 107 1.92 44.30 41.33
N GLN A 108 1.07 43.32 41.66
CA GLN A 108 0.83 42.15 40.81
C GLN A 108 -0.24 42.45 39.74
N PHE A 109 -1.16 43.36 40.04
CA PHE A 109 -2.28 43.73 39.16
C PHE A 109 -1.94 44.96 38.32
N ASP A 110 -1.27 45.97 38.87
CA ASP A 110 -0.74 47.14 38.14
C ASP A 110 0.51 46.72 37.33
N ARG A 111 0.29 46.26 36.10
CA ARG A 111 1.32 45.73 35.20
C ARG A 111 1.96 46.83 34.38
N SER A 112 1.21 47.90 34.12
CA SER A 112 1.70 49.11 33.46
C SER A 112 2.61 49.95 34.35
N GLU A 113 2.64 49.67 35.66
CA GLU A 113 3.37 50.39 36.70
C GLU A 113 2.99 51.88 36.75
N ASP A 114 1.75 52.21 36.38
CA ASP A 114 1.26 53.59 36.32
C ASP A 114 0.61 54.06 37.63
N GLY A 115 0.48 53.16 38.61
CA GLY A 115 -0.06 53.43 39.94
C GLY A 115 -1.58 53.22 40.06
N SER A 116 -2.23 52.77 38.99
CA SER A 116 -3.65 52.45 38.90
C SER A 116 -3.84 51.05 38.34
N ILE A 117 -5.00 50.43 38.57
CA ILE A 117 -5.37 49.14 37.96
C ILE A 117 -6.54 49.38 37.03
N ASP A 118 -6.35 49.15 35.74
CA ASP A 118 -7.44 49.19 34.77
C ASP A 118 -8.24 47.88 34.71
N ARG A 119 -9.27 47.85 33.87
CA ARG A 119 -10.13 46.66 33.72
C ARG A 119 -9.38 45.46 33.17
N ASP A 120 -8.48 45.65 32.21
CA ASP A 120 -7.75 44.57 31.56
C ASP A 120 -6.69 43.99 32.51
N GLU A 121 -5.96 44.85 33.21
CA GLU A 121 -5.05 44.51 34.31
C GLU A 121 -5.74 43.72 35.43
N LEU A 122 -6.93 44.17 35.84
CA LEU A 122 -7.75 43.44 36.81
C LEU A 122 -8.16 42.07 36.29
N THR A 123 -8.56 41.98 35.02
CA THR A 123 -8.97 40.72 34.38
C THR A 123 -7.82 39.72 34.32
N GLU A 124 -6.63 40.18 33.93
CA GLU A 124 -5.44 39.35 33.80
C GLU A 124 -4.91 38.86 35.15
N GLY A 125 -4.98 39.71 36.17
CA GLY A 125 -4.63 39.30 37.53
C GLY A 125 -5.56 38.19 38.06
N TYR A 126 -6.85 38.21 37.71
CA TYR A 126 -7.78 37.12 38.03
C TYR A 126 -7.45 35.83 37.25
N ILE A 127 -7.12 35.92 35.96
CA ILE A 127 -6.70 34.77 35.16
C ILE A 127 -5.43 34.14 35.76
N GLU A 128 -4.46 34.96 36.13
CA GLU A 128 -3.22 34.52 36.75
C GLU A 128 -3.46 33.90 38.14
N GLN A 129 -4.34 34.48 38.96
CA GLN A 129 -4.67 33.98 40.29
C GLN A 129 -5.39 32.63 40.25
N HIS A 130 -6.37 32.47 39.35
CA HIS A 130 -7.23 31.29 39.32
C HIS A 130 -6.67 30.15 38.48
N TYR A 131 -6.00 30.46 37.37
CA TYR A 131 -5.45 29.46 36.45
C TYR A 131 -3.93 29.35 36.50
N GLY A 132 -3.22 30.34 37.07
CA GLY A 132 -1.77 30.42 36.99
C GLY A 132 -1.25 30.79 35.61
N LEU A 133 -2.08 31.40 34.78
CA LEU A 133 -1.79 31.70 33.38
C LEU A 133 -1.42 33.18 33.22
N LEU A 134 -0.22 33.46 32.72
CA LEU A 134 0.25 34.81 32.40
C LEU A 134 0.22 35.00 30.89
N LEU A 135 -0.57 35.96 30.41
CA LEU A 135 -0.67 36.32 28.99
C LEU A 135 0.26 37.49 28.67
N ALA A 136 0.85 37.47 27.48
CA ALA A 136 1.69 38.55 26.97
C ALA A 136 0.83 39.76 26.56
N ASP A 137 1.44 40.96 26.57
CA ASP A 137 0.76 42.19 26.12
C ASP A 137 0.56 42.23 24.60
N ARG A 138 1.45 41.56 23.87
CA ARG A 138 1.36 41.36 22.42
C ARG A 138 1.79 39.95 22.07
N GLY A 139 1.22 39.43 20.99
CA GLY A 139 1.59 38.13 20.48
C GLY A 139 3.02 38.07 19.95
N MET A 140 3.57 36.85 19.89
CA MET A 140 4.96 36.63 19.48
C MET A 140 5.17 36.78 17.97
N LEU A 141 4.17 36.44 17.16
CA LEU A 141 4.24 36.41 15.70
C LEU A 141 3.23 37.35 15.05
N ALA A 142 1.95 37.26 15.42
CA ALA A 142 0.95 38.28 15.13
C ALA A 142 0.68 39.11 16.39
N ASP A 143 0.49 40.43 16.25
CA ASP A 143 0.29 41.33 17.40
C ASP A 143 -0.93 40.91 18.25
N ASP A 144 -1.97 40.36 17.61
CA ASP A 144 -3.23 39.95 18.25
C ASP A 144 -3.20 38.51 18.83
N ASP A 145 -2.13 37.74 18.62
CA ASP A 145 -2.03 36.37 19.15
C ASP A 145 -2.01 36.38 20.68
N VAL A 146 -2.91 35.61 21.29
CA VAL A 146 -3.00 35.47 22.75
C VAL A 146 -1.92 34.52 23.26
N THR A 147 -0.69 35.03 23.35
CA THR A 147 0.50 34.28 23.72
C THR A 147 0.64 34.16 25.24
N VAL A 148 0.98 32.97 25.72
CA VAL A 148 1.29 32.68 27.11
C VAL A 148 2.71 33.16 27.40
N ALA A 149 2.86 34.21 28.20
CA ALA A 149 4.15 34.72 28.65
C ALA A 149 4.76 33.86 29.77
N GLY A 150 3.92 33.18 30.57
CA GLY A 150 4.38 32.35 31.67
C GLY A 150 3.28 31.50 32.29
N VAL A 151 3.68 30.45 33.00
CA VAL A 151 2.77 29.56 33.73
C VAL A 151 3.31 29.35 35.14
N ARG A 152 2.47 29.62 36.15
CA ARG A 152 2.84 29.42 37.56
C ARG A 152 2.91 27.92 37.88
N PRO A 153 3.97 27.42 38.54
CA PRO A 153 4.07 26.02 38.96
C PRO A 153 2.87 25.57 39.81
N GLU A 154 2.50 24.28 39.74
CA GLU A 154 1.39 23.65 40.49
C GLU A 154 -0.03 24.21 40.23
N SER A 155 -0.15 25.19 39.34
CA SER A 155 -1.42 25.80 38.94
C SER A 155 -2.24 24.88 38.02
N PRO A 156 -3.54 25.18 37.81
CA PRO A 156 -4.33 24.47 36.81
C PRO A 156 -3.73 24.50 35.40
N ALA A 157 -3.17 25.63 34.96
CA ALA A 157 -2.50 25.74 33.66
C ALA A 157 -1.25 24.84 33.58
N ALA A 158 -0.44 24.78 34.65
CA ALA A 158 0.72 23.89 34.70
C ALA A 158 0.32 22.40 34.66
N LYS A 159 -0.73 22.02 35.41
CA LYS A 159 -1.26 20.65 35.42
C LYS A 159 -1.90 20.25 34.09
N ALA A 160 -2.44 21.22 33.35
CA ALA A 160 -2.93 21.04 31.99
C ALA A 160 -1.81 21.03 30.93
N GLY A 161 -0.55 21.25 31.32
CA GLY A 161 0.61 21.16 30.44
C GLY A 161 0.88 22.39 29.58
N LEU A 162 0.30 23.56 29.92
CA LEU A 162 0.59 24.82 29.23
C LEU A 162 2.03 25.27 29.53
N LEU A 163 2.69 25.85 28.53
CA LEU A 163 4.07 26.34 28.60
C LEU A 163 4.14 27.79 28.13
N ALA A 164 5.18 28.50 28.55
CA ALA A 164 5.49 29.82 27.99
C ALA A 164 5.80 29.69 26.49
N GLY A 165 5.22 30.58 25.69
CA GLY A 165 5.28 30.58 24.23
C GLY A 165 4.12 29.87 23.54
N ASP A 166 3.23 29.19 24.27
CA ASP A 166 1.98 28.68 23.69
C ASP A 166 1.05 29.83 23.29
N VAL A 167 0.28 29.67 22.22
CA VAL A 167 -0.77 30.61 21.82
C VAL A 167 -2.14 29.97 22.04
N LEU A 168 -3.02 30.64 22.78
CA LEU A 168 -4.40 30.18 22.97
C LEU A 168 -5.15 30.27 21.64
N TYR A 169 -5.42 29.12 21.01
CA TYR A 169 -6.05 29.06 19.69
C TYR A 169 -7.56 28.82 19.78
N ARG A 170 -8.01 27.88 20.62
CA ARG A 170 -9.43 27.67 20.91
C ARG A 170 -9.71 27.49 22.40
N ILE A 171 -10.88 27.94 22.85
CA ILE A 171 -11.41 27.64 24.18
C ILE A 171 -12.86 27.13 24.03
N SER A 172 -13.12 25.95 24.58
CA SER A 172 -14.39 25.19 24.54
C SER A 172 -14.95 24.79 23.17
N ASP A 173 -14.62 25.52 22.09
CA ASP A 173 -14.83 25.25 20.65
C ASP A 173 -14.70 26.56 19.83
N VAL A 174 -14.49 27.71 20.50
CA VAL A 174 -14.44 29.03 19.88
C VAL A 174 -13.00 29.43 19.58
N GLU A 175 -12.77 29.89 18.36
CA GLU A 175 -11.49 30.43 17.93
C GLU A 175 -11.20 31.77 18.59
N ILE A 176 -10.01 31.86 19.18
CA ILE A 176 -9.55 33.02 19.93
C ILE A 176 -8.73 33.90 19.00
N THR A 177 -9.35 34.97 18.52
CA THR A 177 -8.74 35.93 17.58
C THR A 177 -8.06 37.10 18.27
N ASP A 178 -8.39 37.35 19.55
CA ASP A 178 -7.89 38.47 20.32
C ASP A 178 -7.95 38.19 21.83
N LYS A 179 -7.25 39.02 22.60
CA LYS A 179 -7.10 38.90 24.05
C LYS A 179 -8.43 39.08 24.79
N GLN A 180 -9.32 39.96 24.31
CA GLN A 180 -10.62 40.21 24.94
C GLN A 180 -11.56 39.00 24.83
N LEU A 181 -11.49 38.28 23.71
CA LEU A 181 -12.24 37.04 23.51
C LEU A 181 -11.73 35.95 24.45
N ALA A 182 -10.40 35.80 24.60
CA ALA A 182 -9.82 34.87 25.57
C ALA A 182 -10.31 35.16 26.99
N HIS A 183 -10.29 36.43 27.41
CA HIS A 183 -10.75 36.86 28.73
C HIS A 183 -12.20 36.44 28.99
N ARG A 184 -13.10 36.66 28.02
CA ARG A 184 -14.51 36.30 28.12
C ARG A 184 -14.72 34.79 28.32
N TYR A 185 -13.98 33.95 27.61
CA TYR A 185 -14.14 32.50 27.68
C TYR A 185 -13.43 31.88 28.89
N LEU A 186 -12.38 32.51 29.41
CA LEU A 186 -11.70 32.05 30.63
C LEU A 186 -12.43 32.43 31.92
N LEU A 187 -13.19 33.53 31.93
CA LEU A 187 -13.82 34.05 33.17
C LEU A 187 -15.34 34.18 33.12
N ASP A 188 -15.91 34.70 32.03
CA ASP A 188 -17.34 35.06 31.98
C ASP A 188 -18.23 33.91 31.50
N SER A 189 -17.73 33.08 30.59
CA SER A 189 -18.50 32.00 29.93
C SER A 189 -18.19 30.61 30.47
N VAL A 190 -17.37 30.52 31.53
CA VAL A 190 -16.87 29.27 32.09
C VAL A 190 -17.86 28.62 33.07
N ARG A 191 -17.91 27.28 33.06
CA ARG A 191 -18.60 26.49 34.08
C ARG A 191 -17.62 26.12 35.19
N TRP A 192 -17.65 26.88 36.27
CA TRP A 192 -16.79 26.65 37.44
C TRP A 192 -17.00 25.25 38.04
N GLY A 193 -15.91 24.59 38.38
CA GLY A 193 -15.84 23.21 38.86
C GLY A 193 -15.66 22.15 37.77
N GLU A 194 -15.93 22.48 36.50
CA GLU A 194 -15.73 21.59 35.36
C GLU A 194 -14.43 21.96 34.60
N PRO A 195 -13.68 21.00 34.03
CA PRO A 195 -12.56 21.31 33.15
C PRO A 195 -12.99 22.09 31.90
N ILE A 196 -12.21 23.09 31.50
CA ILE A 196 -12.35 23.75 30.20
C ILE A 196 -11.40 23.13 29.18
N SER A 197 -11.92 22.87 27.98
CA SER A 197 -11.11 22.43 26.83
C SER A 197 -10.39 23.63 26.22
N ILE A 198 -9.08 23.52 26.01
CA ILE A 198 -8.24 24.55 25.41
C ILE A 198 -7.43 23.89 24.30
N THR A 199 -7.41 24.50 23.12
CA THR A 199 -6.48 24.14 22.04
C THR A 199 -5.41 25.22 21.96
N LEU A 200 -4.14 24.80 22.00
CA LEU A 200 -2.97 25.66 21.97
C LEU A 200 -2.22 25.48 20.65
N ARG A 201 -1.68 26.55 20.07
CA ARG A 201 -0.59 26.45 19.08
C ARG A 201 0.73 26.49 19.83
N ARG A 202 1.55 25.43 19.71
CA ARG A 202 2.87 25.32 20.34
C ARG A 202 3.95 25.17 19.27
N GLY A 203 5.02 25.96 19.37
CA GLY A 203 6.12 25.97 18.41
C GLY A 203 6.04 27.17 17.48
N LEU A 204 6.81 27.17 16.39
CA LEU A 204 6.78 28.21 15.37
C LEU A 204 6.22 27.67 14.05
N PRO A 205 5.40 28.44 13.34
CA PRO A 205 4.92 28.06 12.01
C PRO A 205 6.06 28.20 11.00
N HIS A 206 5.85 27.62 9.81
CA HIS A 206 6.70 27.96 8.68
C HIS A 206 6.59 29.45 8.34
N PRO A 207 7.69 30.11 7.96
CA PRO A 207 9.00 29.55 7.65
C PRO A 207 10.04 29.64 8.80
N TYR A 208 9.59 29.84 10.05
CA TYR A 208 10.46 30.08 11.21
C TYR A 208 10.88 28.82 11.97
N SER A 209 10.21 27.69 11.74
CA SER A 209 10.56 26.40 12.35
C SER A 209 11.89 25.83 11.85
N THR A 210 12.50 25.01 12.70
CA THR A 210 13.66 24.19 12.39
C THR A 210 13.25 22.83 11.85
N HIS A 211 14.04 22.27 10.93
CA HIS A 211 13.85 20.91 10.45
C HIS A 211 13.84 19.90 11.62
N PRO A 212 12.86 19.00 11.71
CA PRO A 212 12.65 18.17 12.91
C PRO A 212 13.76 17.12 13.14
N ARG A 213 14.45 16.72 12.08
CA ARG A 213 15.49 15.67 12.09
C ARG A 213 16.84 16.20 11.61
N LEU A 214 17.47 17.10 12.40
CA LEU A 214 18.79 17.68 12.04
C LEU A 214 19.93 16.66 12.05
N ASP A 215 19.73 15.52 12.73
CA ASP A 215 20.60 14.35 12.69
C ASP A 215 20.67 13.72 11.29
N LEU A 216 19.60 13.87 10.50
CA LEU A 216 19.47 13.31 9.15
C LEU A 216 19.55 14.35 8.06
N PHE A 217 19.03 15.56 8.28
CA PHE A 217 18.83 16.56 7.22
C PHE A 217 19.29 17.95 7.63
N VAL A 218 19.78 18.72 6.66
CA VAL A 218 20.16 20.15 6.68
C VAL A 218 21.25 20.57 7.68
N GLY A 219 21.34 19.93 8.84
CA GLY A 219 22.33 20.17 9.88
C GLY A 219 23.76 19.94 9.37
N SER A 220 24.72 20.64 10.00
CA SER A 220 26.13 20.62 9.56
C SER A 220 26.80 19.25 9.67
N LEU A 221 26.34 18.39 10.60
CA LEU A 221 26.83 17.02 10.79
C LEU A 221 25.92 15.97 10.13
N SER A 222 24.84 16.41 9.47
CA SER A 222 23.90 15.48 8.85
C SER A 222 24.48 14.87 7.57
N PRO A 223 24.11 13.62 7.24
CA PRO A 223 24.46 13.00 5.97
C PRO A 223 23.84 13.73 4.76
N HIS A 224 22.80 14.55 4.99
CA HIS A 224 22.14 15.40 4.00
C HIS A 224 22.28 16.88 4.36
N ASN A 225 23.50 17.35 4.59
CA ASN A 225 23.73 18.76 4.92
C ASN A 225 23.23 19.71 3.80
N ILE A 226 22.79 20.91 4.19
CA ILE A 226 22.13 21.84 3.28
C ILE A 226 23.02 22.32 2.11
N ASN A 227 24.33 22.35 2.31
CA ASN A 227 25.27 22.83 1.29
C ASN A 227 25.49 21.82 0.16
N ASP A 228 25.38 20.53 0.46
CA ASP A 228 25.59 19.46 -0.51
C ASP A 228 24.30 19.00 -1.21
N PHE A 229 23.15 19.12 -0.53
CA PHE A 229 21.85 18.61 -1.01
C PHE A 229 20.82 19.70 -1.34
N GLY A 230 20.81 20.82 -0.62
CA GLY A 230 19.70 21.78 -0.67
C GLY A 230 18.37 21.18 -0.18
N CYS A 231 17.27 21.91 -0.39
CA CYS A 231 15.92 21.50 -0.05
C CYS A 231 15.22 20.79 -1.23
N THR A 232 15.41 21.29 -2.45
CA THR A 232 14.61 20.89 -3.61
C THR A 232 14.92 19.49 -4.16
N ILE A 233 16.02 18.84 -3.76
CA ILE A 233 16.25 17.43 -4.11
C ILE A 233 15.29 16.49 -3.36
N CYS A 234 14.96 16.84 -2.12
CA CYS A 234 14.06 16.10 -1.23
C CYS A 234 12.61 16.57 -1.40
N HIS A 235 12.39 17.88 -1.56
CA HIS A 235 11.04 18.44 -1.62
C HIS A 235 10.54 18.72 -3.04
N ASP A 236 11.37 18.66 -4.07
CA ASP A 236 11.09 19.25 -5.40
C ASP A 236 10.77 20.76 -5.29
N GLY A 237 10.01 21.34 -6.23
CA GLY A 237 9.71 22.77 -6.25
C GLY A 237 10.61 23.63 -7.12
N GLN A 238 10.32 24.93 -7.12
CA GLN A 238 11.05 25.94 -7.89
C GLN A 238 12.11 26.62 -7.02
N GLY A 239 13.28 25.99 -6.88
CA GLY A 239 14.34 26.46 -5.99
C GLY A 239 14.96 27.82 -6.35
N SER A 240 14.75 28.34 -7.56
CA SER A 240 15.19 29.69 -7.94
C SER A 240 14.20 30.80 -7.51
N ALA A 241 12.99 30.46 -7.10
CA ALA A 241 11.99 31.42 -6.66
C ALA A 241 12.36 32.02 -5.30
N THR A 242 11.91 33.25 -5.07
CA THR A 242 12.17 34.02 -3.85
C THR A 242 10.88 34.54 -3.21
N SER A 243 9.75 33.92 -3.53
CA SER A 243 8.43 34.29 -3.01
C SER A 243 7.51 33.08 -2.99
N PHE A 244 6.67 32.99 -1.95
CA PHE A 244 5.79 31.86 -1.68
C PHE A 244 5.03 31.34 -2.91
N LYS A 245 4.31 32.22 -3.62
CA LYS A 245 3.48 31.86 -4.79
C LYS A 245 4.23 31.31 -6.01
N TRP A 246 5.54 31.57 -6.12
CA TRP A 246 6.36 31.13 -7.25
C TRP A 246 7.27 29.94 -6.93
N SER A 247 7.41 29.57 -5.65
CA SER A 247 8.23 28.43 -5.22
C SER A 247 7.58 27.07 -5.53
N SER A 248 6.33 27.08 -6.02
CA SER A 248 5.54 25.90 -6.34
C SER A 248 5.30 25.00 -5.11
N HIS A 249 4.99 25.60 -3.95
CA HIS A 249 4.48 24.85 -2.80
C HIS A 249 3.18 24.13 -3.17
N THR A 250 2.98 22.94 -2.62
CA THR A 250 1.76 22.16 -2.84
C THR A 250 1.05 21.93 -1.50
N PRO A 251 -0.22 22.31 -1.38
CA PRO A 251 -0.99 22.10 -0.17
C PRO A 251 -1.21 20.59 0.06
N ASN A 252 -1.33 20.21 1.32
CA ASN A 252 -1.70 18.87 1.77
C ASN A 252 -3.21 18.67 1.82
N THR A 253 -4.02 19.74 1.87
CA THR A 253 -5.48 19.63 1.95
C THR A 253 -6.19 20.72 1.13
N PRO A 254 -7.45 20.50 0.73
CA PRO A 254 -8.25 21.55 0.08
C PRO A 254 -8.46 22.79 0.97
N PHE A 255 -8.49 22.60 2.29
CA PHE A 255 -8.60 23.71 3.25
C PHE A 255 -7.34 24.60 3.21
N GLU A 256 -6.16 23.99 3.31
CA GLU A 256 -4.87 24.68 3.20
C GLU A 256 -4.73 25.36 1.82
N GLU A 257 -5.20 24.74 0.74
CA GLU A 257 -5.26 25.37 -0.58
C GLU A 257 -6.11 26.65 -0.58
N GLY A 258 -7.27 26.62 0.07
CA GLY A 258 -8.17 27.76 0.22
C GLY A 258 -7.55 28.90 1.02
N GLU A 259 -6.93 28.59 2.16
CA GLU A 259 -6.20 29.56 2.98
C GLU A 259 -5.06 30.19 2.19
N TRP A 260 -4.22 29.39 1.54
CA TRP A 260 -3.07 29.89 0.79
C TRP A 260 -3.46 30.77 -0.40
N LYS A 261 -4.58 30.48 -1.07
CA LYS A 261 -5.13 31.35 -2.13
C LYS A 261 -5.54 32.71 -1.58
N SER A 262 -6.15 32.74 -0.40
CA SER A 262 -6.65 33.96 0.24
C SER A 262 -5.51 34.80 0.83
N GLU A 263 -4.61 34.16 1.56
CA GLU A 263 -3.62 34.86 2.40
C GLU A 263 -2.27 35.07 1.72
N HIS A 264 -1.95 34.26 0.70
CA HIS A 264 -0.62 34.22 0.11
C HIS A 264 -0.59 34.33 -1.42
N ASP A 265 -1.72 34.71 -2.04
CA ASP A 265 -1.90 34.74 -3.50
C ASP A 265 -1.44 33.44 -4.19
N TRP A 266 -1.63 32.30 -3.52
CA TRP A 266 -1.16 31.03 -4.05
C TRP A 266 -1.90 30.64 -5.32
N PHE A 267 -1.19 30.01 -6.25
CA PHE A 267 -1.77 29.39 -7.43
C PHE A 267 -0.94 28.17 -7.83
N ASN A 268 -1.60 27.19 -8.45
CA ASN A 268 -0.91 26.07 -9.07
C ASN A 268 -0.20 26.53 -10.36
N ASN A 269 1.14 26.56 -10.34
CA ASN A 269 1.94 26.91 -11.50
C ASN A 269 2.06 25.74 -12.48
N HIS A 270 1.09 25.62 -13.38
CA HIS A 270 1.03 24.57 -14.41
C HIS A 270 2.21 24.57 -15.40
N PHE A 271 3.04 25.62 -15.43
CA PHE A 271 4.24 25.67 -16.26
C PHE A 271 5.47 25.04 -15.60
N TRP A 272 5.39 24.77 -14.29
CA TRP A 272 6.47 24.15 -13.54
C TRP A 272 6.22 22.65 -13.40
N GLU A 273 7.06 21.85 -14.05
CA GLU A 273 6.89 20.39 -14.14
C GLU A 273 7.07 19.64 -12.81
N TYR A 274 7.73 20.28 -11.84
CA TYR A 274 8.16 19.68 -10.58
C TYR A 274 7.73 20.52 -9.38
N PRO A 275 6.41 20.65 -9.12
CA PRO A 275 5.94 21.30 -7.90
C PRO A 275 6.50 20.57 -6.68
N MET A 276 6.56 21.25 -5.54
CA MET A 276 7.01 20.63 -4.31
C MET A 276 6.13 19.44 -3.99
N LYS A 277 6.71 18.36 -3.49
CA LYS A 277 5.91 17.28 -2.93
C LYS A 277 5.17 17.80 -1.70
N PRO A 278 3.85 17.58 -1.61
CA PRO A 278 3.13 17.84 -0.37
C PRO A 278 3.76 16.99 0.74
N SER A 279 3.68 17.44 1.99
CA SER A 279 4.40 16.79 3.10
C SER A 279 4.07 15.30 3.21
N ARG A 280 2.83 14.91 2.88
CA ARG A 280 2.41 13.50 2.85
C ARG A 280 3.19 12.61 1.87
N PHE A 281 3.79 13.16 0.81
CA PHE A 281 4.54 12.41 -0.22
C PHE A 281 6.03 12.76 -0.29
N VAL A 282 6.57 13.57 0.62
CA VAL A 282 7.98 13.99 0.57
C VAL A 282 8.95 12.80 0.55
N GLU A 283 8.62 11.73 1.27
CA GLU A 283 9.43 10.51 1.34
C GLU A 283 9.59 9.79 -0.01
N SER A 284 8.73 10.06 -1.00
CA SER A 284 8.87 9.53 -2.36
C SER A 284 10.23 9.89 -2.98
N ASN A 285 10.82 11.01 -2.58
CA ASN A 285 12.09 11.46 -3.12
C ASN A 285 13.31 10.78 -2.48
N CYS A 286 13.16 10.07 -1.36
CA CYS A 286 14.27 9.35 -0.71
C CYS A 286 14.86 8.29 -1.64
N ILE A 287 14.02 7.57 -2.39
CA ILE A 287 14.45 6.48 -3.27
C ILE A 287 15.11 6.95 -4.58
N LYS A 288 15.26 8.27 -4.79
CA LYS A 288 16.15 8.82 -5.83
C LYS A 288 17.62 8.44 -5.55
N CYS A 289 18.00 8.37 -4.28
CA CYS A 289 19.35 8.03 -3.82
C CYS A 289 19.41 6.68 -3.09
N HIS A 290 18.33 6.31 -2.40
CA HIS A 290 18.23 5.11 -1.57
C HIS A 290 17.57 3.96 -2.34
N HIS A 291 18.33 3.33 -3.23
CA HIS A 291 17.78 2.34 -4.18
C HIS A 291 17.55 0.96 -3.56
N GLU A 292 18.19 0.63 -2.44
CA GLU A 292 17.95 -0.66 -1.77
C GLU A 292 16.70 -0.59 -0.86
N VAL A 293 16.25 0.62 -0.49
CA VAL A 293 15.12 0.98 0.38
C VAL A 293 15.21 0.40 1.81
N THR A 294 15.69 -0.82 1.97
CA THR A 294 15.90 -1.54 3.22
C THR A 294 16.83 -0.82 4.20
N GLU A 295 17.72 0.05 3.72
CA GLU A 295 18.54 0.91 4.60
C GLU A 295 17.74 2.02 5.29
N LEU A 296 16.50 2.28 4.84
CA LEU A 296 15.58 3.25 5.44
C LEU A 296 14.68 2.61 6.52
N GLU A 297 14.80 1.30 6.74
CA GLU A 297 14.17 0.61 7.87
C GLU A 297 14.81 1.05 9.22
N PRO A 298 14.13 0.81 10.35
CA PRO A 298 14.72 1.05 11.67
C PRO A 298 16.07 0.35 11.85
N SER A 299 17.02 1.04 12.47
CA SER A 299 18.38 0.54 12.70
C SER A 299 18.91 0.92 14.07
N GLN A 300 20.05 0.35 14.47
CA GLN A 300 20.74 0.74 15.71
C GLN A 300 21.12 2.23 15.72
N LYS A 301 21.42 2.80 14.55
CA LYS A 301 21.78 4.21 14.39
C LYS A 301 20.55 5.11 14.39
N TYR A 302 19.48 4.67 13.74
CA TYR A 302 18.23 5.40 13.58
C TYR A 302 17.06 4.50 14.01
N ARG A 303 16.71 4.56 15.30
CA ARG A 303 15.57 3.80 15.83
C ARG A 303 14.27 4.25 15.19
N GLU A 304 14.08 5.57 15.09
CA GLU A 304 13.08 6.15 14.23
C GLU A 304 13.54 6.04 12.76
N PRO A 305 12.80 5.30 11.91
CA PRO A 305 13.19 5.11 10.52
C PRO A 305 13.24 6.44 9.77
N PRO A 306 14.22 6.66 8.88
CA PRO A 306 14.32 7.89 8.09
C PRO A 306 13.12 8.19 7.19
N ALA A 307 12.46 7.14 6.65
CA ALA A 307 11.36 7.28 5.71
C ALA A 307 10.36 6.10 5.83
N PRO A 308 9.56 6.05 6.91
CA PRO A 308 8.68 4.91 7.20
C PRO A 308 7.60 4.66 6.13
N LYS A 309 7.04 5.71 5.52
CA LYS A 309 5.94 5.60 4.56
C LYS A 309 6.41 5.03 3.22
N VAL A 310 7.56 5.47 2.70
CA VAL A 310 8.10 4.92 1.43
C VAL A 310 8.54 3.47 1.62
N VAL A 311 9.11 3.13 2.78
CA VAL A 311 9.45 1.74 3.15
C VAL A 311 8.20 0.87 3.22
N ARG A 312 7.13 1.36 3.88
CA ARG A 312 5.83 0.66 3.91
C ARG A 312 5.29 0.44 2.50
N GLY A 313 5.33 1.45 1.65
CA GLY A 313 4.94 1.35 0.24
C GLY A 313 5.72 0.30 -0.54
N PHE A 314 7.04 0.28 -0.39
CA PHE A 314 7.92 -0.73 -0.99
C PHE A 314 7.57 -2.15 -0.54
N ASN A 315 7.35 -2.35 0.76
CA ASN A 315 6.98 -3.66 1.30
C ASN A 315 5.60 -4.11 0.80
N LEU A 316 4.59 -3.23 0.77
CA LEU A 316 3.26 -3.54 0.22
C LEU A 316 3.31 -3.94 -1.26
N VAL A 317 4.11 -3.23 -2.08
CA VAL A 317 4.31 -3.57 -3.50
C VAL A 317 4.91 -4.97 -3.67
N ARG A 318 5.84 -5.36 -2.79
CA ARG A 318 6.44 -6.70 -2.77
C ARG A 318 5.45 -7.76 -2.30
N GLU A 319 4.72 -7.48 -1.22
CA GLU A 319 3.78 -8.42 -0.61
C GLU A 319 2.57 -8.72 -1.48
N PHE A 320 2.00 -7.70 -2.13
CA PHE A 320 0.93 -7.87 -3.11
C PHE A 320 1.43 -8.34 -4.48
N GLY A 321 2.75 -8.37 -4.69
CA GLY A 321 3.36 -8.87 -5.92
C GLY A 321 3.08 -8.00 -7.13
N CYS A 322 2.96 -6.68 -6.96
CA CYS A 322 2.66 -5.77 -8.08
C CYS A 322 3.69 -5.89 -9.21
N PHE A 323 4.94 -6.26 -8.88
CA PHE A 323 6.02 -6.50 -9.84
C PHE A 323 5.79 -7.71 -10.78
N GLY A 324 4.86 -8.61 -10.44
CA GLY A 324 4.47 -9.71 -11.33
C GLY A 324 3.72 -9.22 -12.56
N CYS A 325 2.95 -8.13 -12.42
CA CYS A 325 2.27 -7.46 -13.52
C CYS A 325 3.06 -6.28 -14.06
N HIS A 326 3.69 -5.48 -13.19
CA HIS A 326 4.39 -4.25 -13.56
C HIS A 326 5.90 -4.42 -13.58
N GLU A 327 6.57 -3.97 -14.63
CA GLU A 327 8.03 -3.98 -14.65
C GLU A 327 8.61 -2.84 -13.81
N ILE A 328 9.47 -3.18 -12.85
CA ILE A 328 10.19 -2.24 -11.98
C ILE A 328 11.66 -2.62 -12.01
N ASN A 329 12.33 -2.28 -13.11
CA ASN A 329 13.65 -2.82 -13.42
C ASN A 329 14.79 -2.19 -12.64
N GLY A 330 14.64 -0.98 -12.10
CA GLY A 330 15.67 -0.29 -11.30
C GLY A 330 17.02 -0.09 -11.99
N PHE A 331 17.17 -0.41 -13.28
CA PHE A 331 18.42 -0.41 -14.03
C PHE A 331 18.24 0.21 -15.43
N ASP A 332 19.23 1.00 -15.85
CA ASP A 332 19.38 1.60 -17.17
C ASP A 332 20.57 0.93 -17.89
N GLY A 333 20.30 -0.22 -18.50
CA GLY A 333 21.33 -1.12 -19.02
C GLY A 333 21.90 -2.08 -17.96
N PRO A 334 22.99 -2.81 -18.26
CA PRO A 334 23.42 -3.95 -17.45
C PRO A 334 24.12 -3.58 -16.13
N HIS A 335 24.60 -2.35 -15.98
CA HIS A 335 25.46 -1.97 -14.85
C HIS A 335 25.06 -0.67 -14.14
N ARG A 336 24.10 0.08 -14.68
CA ARG A 336 23.70 1.38 -14.11
C ARG A 336 22.37 1.25 -13.42
N ARG A 337 22.35 1.47 -12.10
CA ARG A 337 21.12 1.48 -11.31
C ARG A 337 20.43 2.86 -11.38
N VAL A 338 19.12 2.87 -11.53
CA VAL A 338 18.25 4.06 -11.66
C VAL A 338 17.00 3.99 -10.76
N GLY A 339 17.16 3.43 -9.56
CA GLY A 339 16.09 3.28 -8.57
C GLY A 339 16.02 1.86 -8.01
N PRO A 340 15.00 1.57 -7.18
CA PRO A 340 14.76 0.22 -6.68
C PRO A 340 14.47 -0.77 -7.82
N ASP A 341 15.07 -1.97 -7.74
CA ASP A 341 14.83 -3.07 -8.67
C ASP A 341 13.95 -4.11 -7.99
N LEU A 342 12.72 -4.29 -8.48
CA LEU A 342 11.76 -5.28 -7.99
C LEU A 342 11.46 -6.36 -9.03
N ARG A 343 12.33 -6.60 -10.00
CA ARG A 343 12.06 -7.63 -11.02
C ARG A 343 11.89 -9.02 -10.41
N ALA A 344 10.95 -9.75 -11.01
CA ALA A 344 10.82 -11.18 -10.78
C ALA A 344 12.09 -11.90 -11.24
N GLU A 345 12.48 -12.93 -10.49
CA GLU A 345 13.55 -13.82 -10.92
C GLU A 345 13.22 -14.50 -12.26
N PRO A 346 14.25 -14.87 -13.05
CA PRO A 346 14.03 -15.67 -14.25
C PRO A 346 13.35 -17.01 -13.93
N ASN A 347 12.46 -17.45 -14.80
CA ASN A 347 11.61 -18.60 -14.55
C ASN A 347 12.29 -19.96 -14.85
N TYR A 348 13.62 -20.05 -14.66
CA TYR A 348 14.42 -21.25 -14.94
C TYR A 348 13.88 -22.48 -14.21
N PHE A 349 13.50 -22.29 -12.94
CA PHE A 349 12.84 -23.29 -12.09
C PHE A 349 11.62 -23.92 -12.77
N ALA A 350 10.66 -23.09 -13.22
CA ALA A 350 9.41 -23.58 -13.78
C ALA A 350 9.64 -24.23 -15.15
N ALA A 351 10.56 -23.69 -15.94
CA ALA A 351 10.93 -24.29 -17.22
C ALA A 351 11.55 -25.68 -17.05
N ALA A 352 12.45 -25.87 -16.08
CA ALA A 352 13.01 -27.17 -15.75
C ALA A 352 11.96 -28.14 -15.19
N ALA A 353 11.03 -27.65 -14.34
CA ALA A 353 9.90 -28.46 -13.86
C ALA A 353 8.97 -28.91 -15.00
N GLN A 354 8.73 -28.05 -15.99
CA GLN A 354 7.95 -28.40 -17.17
C GLN A 354 8.68 -29.41 -18.06
N LEU A 355 10.01 -29.29 -18.20
CA LEU A 355 10.83 -30.25 -18.96
C LEU A 355 10.74 -31.68 -18.40
N LEU A 356 10.61 -31.86 -17.07
CA LEU A 356 10.45 -33.19 -16.48
C LEU A 356 9.18 -33.94 -16.93
N THR A 357 8.20 -33.23 -17.49
CA THR A 357 6.98 -33.84 -18.04
C THR A 357 7.09 -34.20 -19.51
N VAL A 358 8.16 -33.76 -20.18
CA VAL A 358 8.39 -34.07 -21.58
C VAL A 358 8.86 -35.53 -21.70
N PRO A 359 8.26 -36.34 -22.59
CA PRO A 359 8.73 -37.70 -22.81
C PRO A 359 10.11 -37.70 -23.48
N GLY A 360 10.92 -38.72 -23.22
CA GLY A 360 12.21 -38.92 -23.89
C GLY A 360 13.43 -38.39 -23.14
N LEU A 361 13.28 -37.78 -21.96
CA LEU A 361 14.43 -37.43 -21.10
C LEU A 361 15.12 -38.69 -20.56
N ASN A 362 16.44 -38.71 -20.61
CA ASN A 362 17.27 -39.72 -19.95
C ASN A 362 17.54 -39.37 -18.47
N GLU A 363 18.15 -40.28 -17.71
CA GLU A 363 18.39 -40.07 -16.27
C GLU A 363 19.30 -38.87 -15.97
N GLN A 364 20.33 -38.63 -16.79
CA GLN A 364 21.21 -37.47 -16.62
C GLN A 364 20.46 -36.14 -16.82
N GLU A 365 19.61 -36.05 -17.85
CA GLU A 365 18.79 -34.86 -18.12
C GLU A 365 17.76 -34.63 -16.99
N LYS A 366 17.18 -35.70 -16.42
CA LYS A 366 16.28 -35.61 -15.27
C LYS A 366 16.99 -35.13 -14.00
N GLU A 367 18.17 -35.67 -13.69
CA GLU A 367 18.99 -35.24 -12.54
C GLU A 367 19.37 -33.76 -12.67
N LEU A 368 19.80 -33.32 -13.85
CA LEU A 368 20.10 -31.92 -14.12
C LEU A 368 18.85 -31.04 -13.97
N ALA A 369 17.70 -31.46 -14.49
CA ALA A 369 16.45 -30.72 -14.33
C ALA A 369 16.03 -30.60 -12.86
N GLN A 370 16.13 -31.68 -12.08
CA GLN A 370 15.88 -31.65 -10.63
C GLN A 370 16.84 -30.72 -9.90
N ARG A 371 18.10 -30.68 -10.30
CA ARG A 371 19.09 -29.75 -9.75
C ARG A 371 18.76 -28.30 -10.06
N VAL A 372 18.34 -27.96 -11.28
CA VAL A 372 17.89 -26.60 -11.66
C VAL A 372 16.61 -26.20 -10.92
N ILE A 373 15.72 -27.15 -10.62
CA ILE A 373 14.53 -26.92 -9.80
C ILE A 373 14.92 -26.57 -8.35
N ALA A 374 15.92 -27.23 -7.78
CA ALA A 374 16.40 -26.92 -6.44
C ALA A 374 17.27 -25.65 -6.40
N HIS A 375 18.09 -25.44 -7.43
CA HIS A 375 19.15 -24.44 -7.53
C HIS A 375 19.12 -23.74 -8.90
N PRO A 376 18.13 -22.88 -9.17
CA PRO A 376 18.03 -22.16 -10.45
C PRO A 376 19.19 -21.19 -10.69
N GLU A 377 19.95 -20.82 -9.65
CA GLU A 377 21.19 -20.05 -9.73
C GLU A 377 22.40 -20.83 -10.28
N ASP A 378 22.34 -22.17 -10.31
CA ASP A 378 23.41 -23.04 -10.80
C ASP A 378 23.50 -22.97 -12.34
N GLY A 379 24.28 -22.01 -12.84
CA GLY A 379 24.50 -21.79 -14.26
C GLY A 379 25.05 -23.02 -14.99
N GLU A 380 26.02 -23.72 -14.40
CA GLU A 380 26.63 -24.90 -15.03
C GLU A 380 25.59 -25.99 -15.33
N SER A 381 24.74 -26.31 -14.34
CA SER A 381 23.67 -27.29 -14.51
C SER A 381 22.62 -26.83 -15.53
N ARG A 382 22.27 -25.54 -15.52
CA ARG A 382 21.33 -24.94 -16.48
C ARG A 382 21.84 -25.04 -17.92
N HIS A 383 23.04 -24.53 -18.18
CA HIS A 383 23.64 -24.53 -19.50
C HIS A 383 23.83 -25.95 -20.02
N ARG A 384 24.27 -26.88 -19.16
CA ARG A 384 24.45 -28.27 -19.56
C ARG A 384 23.14 -28.95 -19.93
N LEU A 385 22.08 -28.74 -19.16
CA LEU A 385 20.75 -29.27 -19.49
C LEU A 385 20.24 -28.72 -20.82
N ALA A 386 20.38 -27.40 -21.01
CA ALA A 386 19.95 -26.73 -22.23
C ALA A 386 20.73 -27.23 -23.46
N GLU A 387 22.05 -27.35 -23.37
CA GLU A 387 22.92 -27.86 -24.43
C GLU A 387 22.51 -29.28 -24.86
N LEU A 388 22.29 -30.20 -23.90
CA LEU A 388 21.91 -31.58 -24.19
C LEU A 388 20.59 -31.68 -24.96
N ILE A 389 19.60 -30.88 -24.56
CA ILE A 389 18.29 -30.87 -25.23
C ILE A 389 18.37 -30.15 -26.58
N GLN A 390 19.11 -29.05 -26.70
CA GLN A 390 19.25 -28.32 -27.96
C GLN A 390 20.10 -29.07 -28.99
N ALA A 391 21.09 -29.85 -28.57
CA ALA A 391 21.88 -30.69 -29.46
C ALA A 391 21.02 -31.71 -30.22
N ASP A 392 19.92 -32.19 -29.61
CA ASP A 392 18.93 -33.06 -30.27
C ASP A 392 18.21 -32.33 -31.44
N ALA A 393 17.88 -31.04 -31.27
CA ALA A 393 17.26 -30.24 -32.33
C ALA A 393 18.16 -30.12 -33.56
N SER A 394 19.46 -29.88 -33.33
CA SER A 394 20.48 -29.73 -34.37
C SER A 394 20.86 -31.06 -35.02
N ALA A 395 20.90 -32.16 -34.27
CA ALA A 395 21.20 -33.49 -34.81
C ALA A 395 20.11 -33.98 -35.79
N GLY A 396 18.88 -33.51 -35.64
CA GLY A 396 17.76 -33.78 -36.56
C GLY A 396 17.59 -32.77 -37.70
N GLU A 397 18.57 -31.89 -37.99
CA GLU A 397 18.50 -30.98 -39.14
C GLU A 397 18.50 -31.76 -40.47
N GLY A 398 17.33 -31.90 -41.08
CA GLY A 398 17.13 -32.57 -42.38
C GLY A 398 16.22 -33.81 -42.32
N ASP A 399 15.99 -34.36 -41.12
CA ASP A 399 15.06 -35.47 -40.88
C ASP A 399 14.45 -35.35 -39.47
N SER A 400 13.25 -34.79 -39.40
CA SER A 400 12.53 -34.56 -38.13
C SER A 400 12.16 -35.84 -37.38
N SER A 401 12.24 -37.01 -38.04
CA SER A 401 11.97 -38.31 -37.41
C SER A 401 13.06 -38.75 -36.42
N GLN A 402 14.23 -38.11 -36.44
CA GLN A 402 15.37 -38.44 -35.56
C GLN A 402 15.37 -37.62 -34.26
N ARG A 403 14.50 -36.63 -34.12
CA ARG A 403 14.38 -35.79 -32.93
C ARG A 403 13.71 -36.55 -31.78
N ARG A 404 14.30 -36.53 -30.60
CA ARG A 404 13.71 -37.07 -29.36
C ARG A 404 12.63 -36.12 -28.82
N PHE A 405 12.78 -34.82 -29.03
CA PHE A 405 11.91 -33.81 -28.44
C PHE A 405 11.15 -32.97 -29.48
N GLY A 406 10.01 -32.42 -29.05
CA GLY A 406 9.24 -31.44 -29.82
C GLY A 406 9.65 -29.99 -29.55
N GLU A 407 9.16 -29.06 -30.37
CA GLU A 407 9.51 -27.62 -30.30
C GLU A 407 9.29 -26.98 -28.92
N ALA A 408 8.25 -27.39 -28.20
CA ALA A 408 7.99 -26.90 -26.85
C ALA A 408 9.15 -27.20 -25.88
N ALA A 409 9.77 -28.37 -26.00
CA ALA A 409 10.91 -28.75 -25.15
C ALA A 409 12.17 -27.95 -25.49
N TYR A 410 12.44 -27.70 -26.77
CA TYR A 410 13.57 -26.86 -27.19
C TYR A 410 13.40 -25.40 -26.72
N LYS A 411 12.17 -24.88 -26.77
CA LYS A 411 11.85 -23.56 -26.21
C LYS A 411 12.14 -23.50 -24.72
N LEU A 412 11.67 -24.49 -23.94
CA LEU A 412 11.94 -24.57 -22.50
C LEU A 412 13.44 -24.72 -22.21
N ALA A 413 14.16 -25.54 -22.96
CA ALA A 413 15.61 -25.67 -22.83
C ALA A 413 16.34 -24.36 -23.13
N GLY A 414 15.91 -23.62 -24.16
CA GLY A 414 16.42 -22.27 -24.44
C GLY A 414 16.18 -21.30 -23.30
N MET A 415 15.04 -21.38 -22.61
CA MET A 415 14.78 -20.57 -21.42
C MET A 415 15.67 -20.95 -20.24
N VAL A 416 15.88 -22.24 -20.00
CA VAL A 416 16.77 -22.73 -18.93
C VAL A 416 18.21 -22.28 -19.18
N GLY A 417 18.70 -22.38 -20.41
CA GLY A 417 20.06 -22.01 -20.78
C GLY A 417 20.29 -20.53 -21.07
N ALA A 418 19.25 -19.70 -21.07
CA ALA A 418 19.41 -18.26 -21.30
C ALA A 418 20.12 -17.60 -20.11
N ASP A 419 21.04 -16.68 -20.40
CA ASP A 419 21.59 -15.77 -19.40
C ASP A 419 20.91 -14.41 -19.55
N THR A 420 20.51 -13.86 -18.41
CA THR A 420 19.94 -12.52 -18.31
C THR A 420 21.00 -11.59 -17.75
N ASP A 421 21.29 -10.49 -18.45
CA ASP A 421 22.35 -9.56 -18.06
C ASP A 421 22.14 -8.99 -16.64
N THR A 422 20.87 -8.78 -16.26
CA THR A 422 20.47 -8.34 -14.92
C THR A 422 19.24 -9.12 -14.45
N PRO A 423 19.40 -10.30 -13.82
CA PRO A 423 18.27 -11.09 -13.36
C PRO A 423 17.57 -10.42 -12.18
N GLY A 424 16.23 -10.45 -12.18
CA GLY A 424 15.46 -10.11 -11.00
C GLY A 424 15.70 -11.08 -9.85
N ARG A 425 15.25 -10.71 -8.65
CA ARG A 425 15.51 -11.48 -7.40
C ARG A 425 14.25 -11.90 -6.67
N TYR A 426 13.09 -11.39 -7.07
CA TYR A 426 11.85 -11.63 -6.35
C TYR A 426 11.12 -12.86 -6.88
N ARG A 427 10.79 -13.78 -5.97
CA ARG A 427 9.95 -14.93 -6.28
C ARG A 427 8.51 -14.49 -6.49
N LYS A 428 7.78 -15.20 -7.34
CA LYS A 428 6.33 -15.01 -7.49
C LYS A 428 5.62 -15.17 -6.14
N VAL A 429 4.66 -14.30 -5.84
CA VAL A 429 3.99 -14.24 -4.52
C VAL A 429 2.88 -15.27 -4.35
N GLY A 430 2.28 -15.73 -5.43
CA GLY A 430 1.21 -16.72 -5.42
C GLY A 430 1.76 -18.16 -5.33
N PRO A 431 0.98 -19.10 -4.77
CA PRO A 431 1.35 -20.51 -4.77
C PRO A 431 1.46 -21.05 -6.21
N SER A 432 2.32 -22.04 -6.42
CA SER A 432 2.33 -22.78 -7.68
C SER A 432 0.99 -23.48 -7.90
N LEU A 433 0.47 -23.36 -9.12
CA LEU A 433 -0.76 -24.00 -9.58
C LEU A 433 -0.48 -25.24 -10.44
N ARG A 434 0.80 -25.64 -10.54
CA ARG A 434 1.27 -26.79 -11.33
C ARG A 434 0.54 -28.09 -11.03
N HIS A 435 0.19 -28.33 -9.76
CA HIS A 435 -0.46 -29.56 -9.29
C HIS A 435 -1.86 -29.29 -8.72
N VAL A 436 -2.52 -28.20 -9.11
CA VAL A 436 -3.73 -27.72 -8.41
C VAL A 436 -4.87 -28.75 -8.35
N ARG A 437 -5.02 -29.61 -9.37
CA ARG A 437 -6.04 -30.68 -9.40
C ARG A 437 -5.82 -31.73 -8.30
N SER A 438 -4.59 -31.90 -7.83
CA SER A 438 -4.27 -32.85 -6.76
C SER A 438 -4.78 -32.39 -5.39
N LYS A 439 -5.31 -31.17 -5.29
CA LYS A 439 -5.59 -30.48 -4.02
C LYS A 439 -7.05 -30.04 -3.87
N VAL A 440 -7.66 -29.51 -4.94
CA VAL A 440 -8.98 -28.87 -4.87
C VAL A 440 -9.87 -29.29 -6.04
N ASP A 441 -11.19 -29.16 -5.85
CA ASP A 441 -12.19 -29.42 -6.88
C ASP A 441 -12.53 -28.17 -7.71
N PHE A 442 -13.38 -28.35 -8.73
CA PHE A 442 -13.83 -27.30 -9.62
C PHE A 442 -14.58 -26.19 -8.87
N ASP A 443 -15.53 -26.56 -7.99
CA ASP A 443 -16.38 -25.62 -7.28
C ASP A 443 -15.56 -24.68 -6.39
N PHE A 444 -14.59 -25.22 -5.64
CA PHE A 444 -13.70 -24.40 -4.83
C PHE A 444 -12.92 -23.42 -5.70
N LEU A 445 -12.31 -23.88 -6.80
CA LEU A 445 -11.53 -23.01 -7.67
C LEU A 445 -12.38 -21.92 -8.33
N TYR A 446 -13.60 -22.25 -8.76
CA TYR A 446 -14.52 -21.28 -9.35
C TYR A 446 -14.83 -20.15 -8.36
N ASN A 447 -15.27 -20.51 -7.15
CA ASN A 447 -15.59 -19.52 -6.12
C ASN A 447 -14.35 -18.72 -5.69
N TRP A 448 -13.18 -19.38 -5.59
CA TRP A 448 -11.92 -18.72 -5.24
C TRP A 448 -11.47 -17.71 -6.31
N VAL A 449 -11.61 -18.03 -7.60
CA VAL A 449 -11.27 -17.10 -8.68
C VAL A 449 -12.28 -15.95 -8.77
N GLN A 450 -13.57 -16.23 -8.52
CA GLN A 450 -14.63 -15.23 -8.55
C GLN A 450 -14.50 -14.20 -7.43
N GLU A 451 -14.42 -14.64 -6.18
CA GLU A 451 -14.40 -13.77 -5.00
C GLU A 451 -13.54 -14.40 -3.87
N PRO A 452 -12.20 -14.25 -3.93
CA PRO A 452 -11.29 -14.88 -2.96
C PRO A 452 -11.61 -14.58 -1.48
N LYS A 453 -12.14 -13.37 -1.21
CA LYS A 453 -12.47 -12.89 0.14
C LYS A 453 -13.63 -13.62 0.79
N ASP A 454 -14.55 -14.19 0.00
CA ASP A 454 -15.68 -14.98 0.50
C ASP A 454 -15.18 -16.22 1.28
N PHE A 455 -14.14 -16.89 0.76
CA PHE A 455 -13.46 -17.97 1.47
C PHE A 455 -12.50 -17.46 2.54
N ARG A 456 -11.63 -16.49 2.20
CA ARG A 456 -10.59 -15.97 3.11
C ARG A 456 -10.58 -14.44 3.12
N PRO A 457 -11.15 -13.78 4.14
CA PRO A 457 -11.20 -12.32 4.22
C PRO A 457 -9.83 -11.63 4.17
N ALA A 458 -8.81 -12.21 4.82
CA ALA A 458 -7.44 -11.69 4.86
C ALA A 458 -6.56 -12.14 3.68
N THR A 459 -7.13 -12.68 2.59
CA THR A 459 -6.36 -13.10 1.43
C THR A 459 -5.70 -11.90 0.75
N ARG A 460 -4.45 -12.07 0.29
CA ARG A 460 -3.75 -11.09 -0.57
C ARG A 460 -4.07 -11.26 -2.06
N MET A 461 -4.74 -12.35 -2.46
CA MET A 461 -5.16 -12.54 -3.85
C MET A 461 -6.21 -11.47 -4.19
N PRO A 462 -5.96 -10.63 -5.22
CA PRO A 462 -6.86 -9.55 -5.55
C PRO A 462 -8.11 -10.07 -6.28
N GLN A 463 -9.18 -9.29 -6.25
CA GLN A 463 -10.44 -9.61 -6.93
C GLN A 463 -10.38 -9.15 -8.38
N PHE A 464 -10.57 -10.07 -9.33
CA PHE A 464 -10.56 -9.77 -10.77
C PHE A 464 -11.94 -9.57 -11.37
N PHE A 465 -12.94 -10.27 -10.83
CA PHE A 465 -14.30 -10.38 -11.35
C PHE A 465 -15.33 -9.77 -10.40
N GLY A 466 -16.55 -9.51 -10.89
CA GLY A 466 -17.62 -8.91 -10.11
C GLY A 466 -17.38 -7.43 -9.75
N LEU A 467 -16.49 -6.74 -10.48
CA LEU A 467 -16.15 -5.33 -10.23
C LEU A 467 -16.96 -4.37 -11.11
N ASN A 468 -18.26 -4.63 -11.24
CA ASN A 468 -19.13 -4.00 -12.23
C ASN A 468 -19.97 -2.83 -11.69
N ASP A 469 -19.77 -2.41 -10.44
CA ASP A 469 -20.55 -1.32 -9.83
C ASP A 469 -20.46 -0.02 -10.63
N HIS A 470 -19.31 0.26 -11.25
CA HIS A 470 -19.11 1.40 -12.16
C HIS A 470 -19.90 1.32 -13.47
N LEU A 471 -20.64 0.25 -13.74
CA LEU A 471 -21.51 0.09 -14.92
C LEU A 471 -22.99 0.26 -14.57
N LEU A 472 -23.32 0.33 -13.28
CA LEU A 472 -24.65 0.64 -12.80
C LEU A 472 -24.92 2.15 -13.00
N SER A 473 -26.14 2.52 -13.40
CA SER A 473 -26.53 3.93 -13.33
C SER A 473 -26.95 4.27 -11.89
N ALA A 474 -26.64 5.48 -11.43
CA ALA A 474 -26.98 5.96 -10.08
C ALA A 474 -28.49 5.95 -9.75
N HIS A 475 -29.38 5.59 -10.70
CA HIS A 475 -30.84 5.65 -10.56
C HIS A 475 -31.51 4.26 -10.43
N GLN A 476 -30.73 3.19 -10.22
CA GLN A 476 -31.30 1.89 -9.83
C GLN A 476 -31.04 1.61 -8.35
N PRO A 477 -32.08 1.43 -7.52
CA PRO A 477 -31.89 0.96 -6.16
C PRO A 477 -31.26 -0.44 -6.21
N THR A 478 -30.12 -0.59 -5.55
CA THR A 478 -29.43 -1.88 -5.41
C THR A 478 -30.34 -2.86 -4.66
N ALA A 479 -30.57 -4.04 -5.23
CA ALA A 479 -31.26 -5.16 -4.58
C ALA A 479 -30.40 -5.82 -3.47
N ARG A 480 -29.81 -5.01 -2.59
CA ARG A 480 -29.12 -5.41 -1.35
C ARG A 480 -29.61 -4.60 -0.14
N GLY A 481 -30.88 -4.23 -0.17
CA GLY A 481 -31.65 -3.73 0.96
C GLY A 481 -32.88 -4.62 1.13
N GLU A 482 -33.27 -4.84 2.37
CA GLU A 482 -34.22 -5.84 2.85
C GLU A 482 -35.58 -5.81 2.14
N ALA A 483 -36.18 -7.00 2.04
CA ALA A 483 -37.52 -7.18 1.51
C ALA A 483 -38.54 -6.52 2.43
N GLU A 484 -39.10 -5.39 2.01
CA GLU A 484 -40.37 -4.90 2.54
C GLU A 484 -41.41 -4.76 1.44
N HIS A 485 -42.58 -5.28 1.77
CA HIS A 485 -43.83 -5.23 1.04
C HIS A 485 -44.10 -3.86 0.41
N GLU A 486 -44.52 -3.85 -0.86
CA GLU A 486 -45.72 -3.10 -1.24
C GLU A 486 -46.29 -3.55 -2.59
N THR A 487 -47.61 -3.71 -2.58
CA THR A 487 -48.47 -4.11 -3.70
C THR A 487 -48.89 -2.87 -4.50
N GLY A 488 -48.66 -2.84 -5.82
CA GLY A 488 -49.17 -1.78 -6.70
C GLY A 488 -49.21 -2.20 -8.17
N SER A 489 -50.36 -2.01 -8.81
CA SER A 489 -50.75 -2.45 -10.18
C SER A 489 -49.90 -1.93 -11.35
N PRO A 490 -49.96 -2.59 -12.53
CA PRO A 490 -49.31 -2.15 -13.76
C PRO A 490 -50.26 -1.28 -14.59
N ASP A 491 -49.85 -0.06 -14.95
CA ASP A 491 -50.36 0.61 -16.16
C ASP A 491 -49.49 1.80 -16.55
N GLY A 492 -49.12 1.87 -17.83
CA GLY A 492 -48.82 3.15 -18.50
C GLY A 492 -47.46 3.30 -19.16
N GLY A 493 -47.38 2.94 -20.45
CA GLY A 493 -46.86 3.82 -21.50
C GLY A 493 -45.36 4.12 -21.56
N GLY A 494 -44.68 3.51 -22.54
CA GLY A 494 -43.26 3.74 -22.79
C GLY A 494 -42.91 5.11 -23.35
N GLU A 495 -41.75 5.60 -22.93
CA GLU A 495 -40.86 6.45 -23.71
C GLU A 495 -39.44 5.90 -23.56
N THR A 496 -38.79 5.69 -24.70
CA THR A 496 -37.44 5.14 -24.83
C THR A 496 -36.40 6.10 -24.27
N ALA A 497 -35.98 5.90 -23.02
CA ALA A 497 -34.80 6.54 -22.46
C ALA A 497 -33.54 5.74 -22.82
N ASN A 498 -32.56 6.45 -23.38
CA ASN A 498 -31.23 5.98 -23.80
C ASN A 498 -30.57 5.03 -22.79
N ASN A 499 -30.42 3.77 -23.19
CA ASN A 499 -29.80 2.71 -22.40
C ASN A 499 -28.37 2.42 -22.91
N GLY A 500 -27.44 3.32 -22.60
CA GLY A 500 -26.03 3.17 -22.94
C GLY A 500 -25.22 2.34 -21.92
N ASN A 501 -25.54 2.49 -20.62
CA ASN A 501 -24.81 1.83 -19.53
C ASN A 501 -25.09 0.31 -19.41
N HIS A 502 -26.23 -0.21 -19.91
CA HIS A 502 -26.56 -1.62 -19.70
C HIS A 502 -25.85 -2.58 -20.66
N LYS A 503 -25.37 -2.13 -21.83
CA LYS A 503 -24.56 -3.01 -22.72
C LYS A 503 -23.29 -3.47 -21.99
N GLY A 504 -22.64 -2.52 -21.32
CA GLY A 504 -21.41 -2.77 -20.57
C GLY A 504 -21.59 -3.84 -19.51
N LEU A 505 -22.60 -3.66 -18.67
CA LEU A 505 -22.98 -4.56 -17.59
C LEU A 505 -23.43 -5.92 -18.11
N HIS A 506 -24.32 -5.96 -19.10
CA HIS A 506 -24.82 -7.20 -19.70
C HIS A 506 -23.70 -8.05 -20.31
N GLU A 507 -22.72 -7.44 -20.99
CA GLU A 507 -21.53 -8.17 -21.47
C GLU A 507 -20.71 -8.75 -20.31
N ALA A 508 -20.54 -8.00 -19.21
CA ALA A 508 -19.78 -8.48 -18.06
C ALA A 508 -20.48 -9.65 -17.35
N GLU A 509 -21.79 -9.53 -17.11
CA GLU A 509 -22.61 -10.59 -16.50
C GLU A 509 -22.63 -11.88 -17.33
N ARG A 510 -22.55 -11.76 -18.67
CA ARG A 510 -22.48 -12.92 -19.57
C ARG A 510 -21.07 -13.52 -19.68
N PHE A 511 -20.04 -12.69 -19.82
CA PHE A 511 -18.70 -13.16 -20.16
C PHE A 511 -17.79 -13.44 -18.96
N GLU A 512 -17.97 -12.78 -17.81
CA GLU A 512 -17.14 -13.08 -16.63
C GLU A 512 -17.31 -14.51 -16.13
N PRO A 513 -18.53 -15.09 -16.01
CA PRO A 513 -18.69 -16.49 -15.63
C PRO A 513 -17.99 -17.45 -16.61
N VAL A 514 -17.99 -17.11 -17.90
CA VAL A 514 -17.32 -17.88 -18.94
C VAL A 514 -15.79 -17.79 -18.81
N GLU A 515 -15.23 -16.61 -18.55
CA GLU A 515 -13.79 -16.45 -18.27
C GLU A 515 -13.38 -17.25 -17.02
N ILE A 516 -14.14 -17.16 -15.92
CA ILE A 516 -13.86 -17.91 -14.69
C ILE A 516 -13.90 -19.40 -14.97
N HIS A 517 -14.95 -19.89 -15.64
CA HIS A 517 -15.07 -21.31 -15.98
C HIS A 517 -13.92 -21.77 -16.88
N GLY A 518 -13.54 -20.97 -17.88
CA GLY A 518 -12.39 -21.25 -18.74
C GLY A 518 -11.09 -21.33 -17.93
N ILE A 519 -10.82 -20.37 -17.04
CA ILE A 519 -9.62 -20.36 -16.19
C ILE A 519 -9.56 -21.66 -15.37
N VAL A 520 -10.66 -22.03 -14.69
CA VAL A 520 -10.71 -23.23 -13.85
C VAL A 520 -10.52 -24.49 -14.70
N SER A 521 -11.21 -24.59 -15.84
CA SER A 521 -11.06 -25.69 -16.78
C SER A 521 -9.61 -25.84 -17.24
N TYR A 522 -8.95 -24.75 -17.63
CA TYR A 522 -7.55 -24.76 -18.04
C TYR A 522 -6.62 -25.21 -16.90
N LEU A 523 -6.76 -24.62 -15.72
CA LEU A 523 -5.94 -24.95 -14.56
C LEU A 523 -6.05 -26.43 -14.17
N LEU A 524 -7.25 -27.01 -14.21
CA LEU A 524 -7.47 -28.42 -13.89
C LEU A 524 -7.01 -29.36 -15.01
N ALA A 525 -7.20 -28.98 -16.27
CA ALA A 525 -6.80 -29.79 -17.42
C ALA A 525 -5.28 -29.83 -17.62
N LYS A 526 -4.59 -28.72 -17.36
CA LYS A 526 -3.12 -28.60 -17.46
C LYS A 526 -2.39 -28.92 -16.15
N SER A 527 -3.12 -29.26 -15.08
CA SER A 527 -2.52 -29.69 -13.82
C SER A 527 -1.72 -30.97 -14.04
N GLN A 528 -0.48 -30.96 -13.60
CA GLN A 528 0.41 -32.11 -13.62
C GLN A 528 0.09 -33.08 -12.48
N PRO A 529 0.33 -34.38 -12.67
CA PRO A 529 0.12 -35.36 -11.61
C PRO A 529 1.03 -35.07 -10.40
N PHE A 530 0.57 -35.45 -9.22
CA PHE A 530 1.31 -35.32 -7.97
C PHE A 530 1.32 -36.68 -7.26
N GLU A 531 2.48 -37.10 -6.80
CA GLU A 531 2.66 -38.36 -6.09
C GLU A 531 2.52 -38.14 -4.58
N TYR A 532 1.43 -38.67 -4.01
CA TYR A 532 1.14 -38.59 -2.58
C TYR A 532 2.03 -39.51 -1.74
N LEU A 533 2.33 -39.08 -0.52
CA LEU A 533 3.04 -39.89 0.46
C LEU A 533 2.09 -40.86 1.17
N GLY A 534 2.56 -42.10 1.35
CA GLY A 534 1.90 -43.10 2.19
C GLY A 534 2.21 -42.92 3.67
N ARG A 535 1.38 -43.52 4.54
CA ARG A 535 1.66 -43.54 5.99
C ARG A 535 2.88 -44.41 6.30
N PRO A 536 3.75 -44.00 7.25
CA PRO A 536 4.87 -44.80 7.70
C PRO A 536 4.45 -46.18 8.21
N GLU A 537 5.31 -47.17 7.95
CA GLU A 537 5.12 -48.51 8.50
C GLU A 537 5.20 -48.51 10.03
N GLY A 538 4.36 -49.34 10.67
CA GLY A 538 4.37 -49.53 12.12
C GLY A 538 3.61 -48.46 12.93
N VAL A 539 2.86 -47.56 12.28
CA VAL A 539 1.83 -46.73 12.95
C VAL A 539 0.64 -47.63 13.32
N ILE A 540 0.25 -47.60 14.59
CA ILE A 540 -0.76 -48.50 15.16
C ILE A 540 -2.09 -47.77 15.38
N GLU A 541 -2.02 -46.48 15.73
CA GLU A 541 -3.20 -45.68 16.06
C GLU A 541 -3.81 -45.02 14.83
N ALA A 542 -5.14 -44.96 14.80
CA ALA A 542 -5.86 -44.18 13.80
C ALA A 542 -5.69 -42.67 14.05
N PRO A 543 -5.75 -41.82 13.00
CA PRO A 543 -5.67 -40.37 13.17
C PRO A 543 -6.73 -39.82 14.12
N SER A 544 -6.36 -38.87 14.97
CA SER A 544 -7.24 -38.21 15.95
C SER A 544 -7.17 -36.71 15.81
N ALA A 545 -8.33 -36.07 15.60
CA ALA A 545 -8.44 -34.62 15.56
C ALA A 545 -8.09 -33.95 16.91
N GLU A 546 -8.39 -34.60 18.04
CA GLU A 546 -8.03 -34.10 19.37
C GLU A 546 -6.51 -34.06 19.57
N ARG A 547 -5.80 -35.13 19.17
CA ARG A 547 -4.33 -35.12 19.18
C ARG A 547 -3.77 -34.11 18.18
N GLY A 548 -4.41 -34.00 17.02
CA GLY A 548 -4.03 -33.04 15.98
C GLY A 548 -4.11 -31.60 16.43
N GLU A 549 -5.13 -31.24 17.20
CA GLU A 549 -5.31 -29.91 17.80
C GLU A 549 -4.17 -29.57 18.73
N TRP A 550 -3.84 -30.47 19.67
CA TRP A 550 -2.72 -30.29 20.59
C TRP A 550 -1.37 -30.21 19.85
N LEU A 551 -1.17 -31.06 18.84
CA LEU A 551 0.04 -31.02 18.01
C LEU A 551 0.13 -29.74 17.18
N PHE A 552 -0.98 -29.21 16.68
CA PHE A 552 -1.00 -27.95 15.92
C PHE A 552 -0.53 -26.77 16.79
N GLU A 553 -0.97 -26.70 18.03
CA GLU A 553 -0.52 -25.70 19.00
C GLU A 553 0.96 -25.87 19.37
N THR A 554 1.39 -27.10 19.65
CA THR A 554 2.71 -27.37 20.24
C THR A 554 3.84 -27.57 19.23
N ARG A 555 3.53 -27.84 17.95
CA ARG A 555 4.54 -28.05 16.88
C ARG A 555 4.83 -26.78 16.06
N GLY A 556 4.45 -25.61 16.57
CA GLY A 556 4.83 -24.32 16.00
C GLY A 556 3.99 -23.87 14.80
N CYS A 557 2.86 -24.52 14.51
CA CYS A 557 2.00 -24.11 13.39
C CYS A 557 1.45 -22.68 13.60
N LEU A 558 1.15 -22.31 14.85
CA LEU A 558 0.66 -20.99 15.26
C LEU A 558 1.71 -19.87 15.16
N ALA A 559 2.99 -20.19 14.90
CA ALA A 559 4.02 -19.18 14.64
C ALA A 559 3.86 -18.53 13.25
N CYS A 560 3.10 -19.16 12.35
CA CYS A 560 2.83 -18.62 11.02
C CYS A 560 1.34 -18.59 10.68
N HIS A 561 0.54 -19.53 11.18
CA HIS A 561 -0.85 -19.73 10.79
C HIS A 561 -1.84 -19.26 11.85
N LYS A 562 -2.92 -18.62 11.39
CA LYS A 562 -4.12 -18.35 12.19
C LYS A 562 -5.09 -19.52 12.15
N HIS A 563 -5.80 -19.74 13.24
CA HIS A 563 -6.91 -20.69 13.34
C HIS A 563 -7.89 -20.24 14.43
N GLU A 564 -9.20 -20.33 14.18
CA GLU A 564 -10.26 -19.77 15.05
C GLU A 564 -10.23 -20.29 16.50
N LYS A 565 -9.79 -21.53 16.71
CA LYS A 565 -9.61 -22.12 18.05
C LYS A 565 -8.46 -21.52 18.86
N PHE A 566 -7.57 -20.77 18.21
CA PHE A 566 -6.38 -20.17 18.82
C PHE A 566 -6.33 -18.65 18.52
N PRO A 567 -7.30 -17.86 19.01
CA PRO A 567 -7.41 -16.43 18.70
C PRO A 567 -6.22 -15.59 19.19
N GLN A 568 -5.40 -16.13 20.09
CA GLN A 568 -4.17 -15.50 20.57
C GLN A 568 -3.05 -15.45 19.52
N ALA A 569 -3.10 -16.28 18.48
CA ALA A 569 -2.10 -16.29 17.42
C ALA A 569 -2.28 -15.06 16.51
N ARG A 570 -1.28 -14.16 16.52
CA ARG A 570 -1.33 -12.88 15.79
C ARG A 570 -0.63 -12.91 14.42
N GLU A 571 0.31 -13.83 14.23
CA GLU A 571 1.11 -13.97 13.00
C GLU A 571 0.27 -14.41 11.80
N ASP A 572 0.51 -13.83 10.62
CA ASP A 572 -0.19 -14.14 9.36
C ASP A 572 0.73 -14.34 8.16
N GLN A 573 1.97 -14.74 8.42
CA GLN A 573 2.91 -15.16 7.37
C GLN A 573 2.33 -16.33 6.55
N GLY A 574 1.67 -17.26 7.24
CA GLY A 574 0.89 -18.35 6.67
C GLY A 574 -0.59 -18.00 6.57
N PRO A 575 -1.33 -18.66 5.66
CA PRO A 575 -2.77 -18.45 5.55
C PRO A 575 -3.52 -18.89 6.82
N ASP A 576 -4.63 -18.21 7.11
CA ASP A 576 -5.66 -18.72 8.01
C ASP A 576 -6.19 -20.08 7.53
N LEU A 577 -6.20 -21.05 8.45
CA LEU A 577 -6.54 -22.45 8.23
C LEU A 577 -7.91 -22.85 8.81
N SER A 578 -8.66 -21.92 9.40
CA SER A 578 -9.95 -22.20 10.07
C SER A 578 -11.02 -22.82 9.15
N ARG A 579 -10.88 -22.63 7.83
CA ARG A 579 -11.82 -23.16 6.81
C ARG A 579 -11.19 -24.22 5.92
N LEU A 580 -10.07 -24.82 6.33
CA LEU A 580 -9.28 -25.68 5.45
C LEU A 580 -10.03 -26.96 5.03
N GLY A 581 -10.81 -27.57 5.93
CA GLY A 581 -11.61 -28.76 5.61
C GLY A 581 -12.65 -28.50 4.52
N SER A 582 -13.22 -27.30 4.46
CA SER A 582 -14.16 -26.90 3.39
C SER A 582 -13.50 -26.75 2.01
N LYS A 583 -12.18 -26.52 1.97
CA LYS A 583 -11.38 -26.45 0.74
C LYS A 583 -10.93 -27.83 0.24
N LEU A 584 -10.67 -28.77 1.16
CA LEU A 584 -10.04 -30.06 0.89
C LEU A 584 -11.05 -31.21 1.00
N ARG A 585 -12.18 -31.08 0.30
CA ARG A 585 -13.30 -32.03 0.37
C ARG A 585 -13.04 -33.35 -0.37
N THR A 586 -12.10 -33.36 -1.32
CA THR A 586 -11.79 -34.53 -2.14
C THR A 586 -10.81 -35.48 -1.43
N PRO A 587 -10.86 -36.80 -1.71
CA PRO A 587 -9.86 -37.75 -1.20
C PRO A 587 -8.41 -37.36 -1.55
N ASP A 588 -8.24 -36.81 -2.76
CA ASP A 588 -6.98 -36.26 -3.26
C ASP A 588 -6.52 -35.07 -2.41
N GLY A 589 -7.42 -34.14 -2.08
CA GLY A 589 -7.12 -32.99 -1.21
C GLY A 589 -6.73 -33.39 0.21
N GLN A 590 -7.34 -34.45 0.75
CA GLN A 590 -6.98 -35.00 2.06
C GLN A 590 -5.58 -35.66 2.02
N SER A 591 -5.31 -36.43 0.97
CA SER A 591 -3.99 -37.05 0.74
C SER A 591 -2.90 -36.00 0.48
N TRP A 592 -3.26 -34.92 -0.19
CA TRP A 592 -2.41 -33.74 -0.40
C TRP A 592 -2.02 -33.11 0.93
N LEU A 593 -2.98 -32.85 1.83
CA LEU A 593 -2.69 -32.21 3.12
C LEU A 593 -1.68 -33.02 3.93
N TYR A 594 -1.88 -34.33 4.00
CA TYR A 594 -0.95 -35.23 4.66
C TYR A 594 0.46 -35.14 4.05
N SER A 595 0.55 -35.24 2.73
CA SER A 595 1.82 -35.16 2.01
C SER A 595 2.51 -33.81 2.21
N TRP A 596 1.74 -32.71 2.20
CA TRP A 596 2.23 -31.35 2.40
C TRP A 596 2.79 -31.13 3.81
N LEU A 597 2.13 -31.68 4.85
CA LEU A 597 2.62 -31.58 6.23
C LEU A 597 3.92 -32.38 6.45
N ARG A 598 4.09 -33.49 5.72
CA ARG A 598 5.29 -34.35 5.79
C ARG A 598 6.48 -33.80 5.01
N ASP A 599 6.24 -33.35 3.78
CA ASP A 599 7.26 -32.83 2.89
C ASP A 599 6.66 -31.80 1.91
N PRO A 600 6.58 -30.51 2.33
CA PRO A 600 5.99 -29.48 1.48
C PRO A 600 6.86 -29.19 0.23
N SER A 601 8.17 -29.46 0.30
CA SER A 601 9.11 -29.24 -0.81
C SER A 601 8.84 -30.16 -2.00
N ARG A 602 8.25 -31.35 -1.75
CA ARG A 602 7.82 -32.29 -2.80
C ARG A 602 6.74 -31.71 -3.71
N TYR A 603 5.84 -30.90 -3.17
CA TYR A 603 4.78 -30.24 -3.95
C TYR A 603 5.29 -28.96 -4.62
N HIS A 604 6.16 -28.21 -3.92
CA HIS A 604 6.79 -27.02 -4.47
C HIS A 604 8.14 -26.79 -3.80
N ALA A 605 9.24 -27.06 -4.52
CA ALA A 605 10.59 -27.07 -3.95
C ALA A 605 11.00 -25.75 -3.28
N ARG A 606 10.42 -24.63 -3.71
CA ARG A 606 10.74 -23.27 -3.22
C ARG A 606 9.64 -22.68 -2.34
N THR A 607 8.83 -23.55 -1.71
CA THR A 607 7.77 -23.16 -0.77
C THR A 607 8.33 -22.45 0.45
N LYS A 608 7.56 -21.50 1.00
CA LYS A 608 7.86 -20.84 2.28
C LYS A 608 7.51 -21.69 3.50
N MET A 609 6.70 -22.74 3.33
CA MET A 609 6.35 -23.67 4.41
C MET A 609 7.55 -24.58 4.69
N PRO A 610 8.16 -24.55 5.88
CA PRO A 610 9.31 -25.40 6.20
C PRO A 610 8.86 -26.86 6.42
N ASN A 611 9.83 -27.78 6.39
CA ASN A 611 9.60 -29.12 6.94
C ASN A 611 9.65 -29.03 8.48
N VAL A 612 8.54 -29.34 9.13
CA VAL A 612 8.39 -29.30 10.60
C VAL A 612 8.72 -30.64 11.28
N PHE A 613 9.34 -31.58 10.55
CA PHE A 613 9.88 -32.86 11.04
C PHE A 613 8.89 -33.68 11.89
N LEU A 614 7.71 -33.95 11.32
CA LEU A 614 6.62 -34.68 11.99
C LEU A 614 6.83 -36.20 11.98
N GLU A 615 7.86 -36.69 12.67
CA GLU A 615 8.15 -38.12 12.81
C GLU A 615 7.12 -38.87 13.67
N PRO A 616 6.85 -40.17 13.41
CA PRO A 616 5.95 -40.98 14.24
C PRO A 616 6.36 -40.99 15.72
N ILE A 617 5.41 -40.78 16.62
CA ILE A 617 5.64 -40.76 18.06
C ILE A 617 5.38 -42.17 18.60
N ARG A 618 6.31 -42.69 19.40
CA ARG A 618 6.21 -44.02 20.04
C ARG A 618 6.11 -43.85 21.55
N GLU A 619 5.01 -44.32 22.13
CA GLU A 619 4.76 -44.22 23.57
C GLU A 619 4.34 -45.58 24.13
N THR A 620 4.51 -45.76 25.45
CA THR A 620 4.01 -46.95 26.17
C THR A 620 2.93 -46.51 27.14
N VAL A 621 1.70 -46.92 26.89
CA VAL A 621 0.55 -46.60 27.75
C VAL A 621 0.29 -47.77 28.69
N LYS A 622 0.12 -47.47 29.98
CA LYS A 622 -0.30 -48.46 30.98
C LYS A 622 -1.83 -48.47 31.09
N GLU A 623 -2.42 -49.62 30.84
CA GLU A 623 -3.84 -49.91 31.11
C GLU A 623 -3.91 -50.96 32.23
N GLY A 624 -4.03 -50.48 33.48
CA GLY A 624 -3.91 -51.34 34.66
C GLY A 624 -2.50 -51.92 34.81
N ASP A 625 -2.39 -53.24 34.94
CA ASP A 625 -1.11 -53.97 35.01
C ASP A 625 -0.48 -54.23 33.63
N ASN A 626 -1.20 -53.95 32.53
CA ASN A 626 -0.73 -54.18 31.18
C ASN A 626 -0.12 -52.90 30.58
N ALA A 627 0.97 -53.07 29.82
CA ALA A 627 1.58 -51.99 29.05
C ALA A 627 1.43 -52.29 27.55
N ARG A 628 0.88 -51.34 26.79
CA ARG A 628 0.77 -51.42 25.32
C ARG A 628 1.59 -50.31 24.67
N GLN A 629 2.30 -50.66 23.59
CA GLN A 629 2.97 -49.68 22.77
C GLN A 629 1.95 -49.04 21.82
N ILE A 630 1.92 -47.71 21.80
CA ILE A 630 1.18 -46.93 20.82
C ILE A 630 2.17 -46.23 19.89
N VAL A 631 1.82 -46.18 18.61
CA VAL A 631 2.57 -45.44 17.60
C VAL A 631 1.57 -44.58 16.85
N THR A 632 1.72 -43.25 16.97
CA THR A 632 0.86 -42.25 16.32
C THR A 632 1.62 -41.54 15.21
N ASP A 633 0.88 -40.98 14.25
CA ASP A 633 1.44 -40.19 13.15
C ASP A 633 1.00 -38.72 13.31
N PRO A 634 1.90 -37.83 13.78
CA PRO A 634 1.56 -36.44 14.02
C PRO A 634 1.03 -35.70 12.78
N ALA A 635 1.55 -36.00 11.59
CA ALA A 635 1.07 -35.39 10.36
C ALA A 635 -0.37 -35.82 10.04
N ALA A 636 -0.72 -37.08 10.31
CA ALA A 636 -2.08 -37.58 10.10
C ALA A 636 -3.05 -37.03 11.15
N ASP A 637 -2.62 -36.90 12.42
CA ASP A 637 -3.40 -36.31 13.50
C ASP A 637 -3.70 -34.82 13.21
N ILE A 638 -2.70 -34.02 12.87
CA ILE A 638 -2.88 -32.61 12.48
C ILE A 638 -3.77 -32.49 11.24
N ALA A 639 -3.59 -33.35 10.23
CA ALA A 639 -4.47 -33.37 9.06
C ALA A 639 -5.92 -33.66 9.47
N ALA A 640 -6.17 -34.62 10.36
CA ALA A 640 -7.51 -34.92 10.86
C ALA A 640 -8.15 -33.73 11.58
N PHE A 641 -7.36 -32.99 12.38
CA PHE A 641 -7.82 -31.75 13.02
C PHE A 641 -8.22 -30.70 11.98
N LEU A 642 -7.33 -30.37 11.04
CA LEU A 642 -7.59 -29.31 10.05
C LEU A 642 -8.70 -29.66 9.05
N LEU A 643 -8.90 -30.95 8.75
CA LEU A 643 -10.01 -31.42 7.91
C LEU A 643 -11.36 -31.39 8.64
N ALA A 644 -11.34 -31.46 9.97
CA ALA A 644 -12.54 -31.26 10.78
C ALA A 644 -12.99 -29.79 10.82
N SER A 645 -12.08 -28.83 10.54
CA SER A 645 -12.41 -27.41 10.46
C SER A 645 -13.29 -27.12 9.24
N GLN A 646 -14.52 -26.67 9.49
CA GLN A 646 -15.53 -26.31 8.49
C GLN A 646 -15.98 -24.86 8.71
N GLY A 647 -16.86 -24.33 7.86
CA GLY A 647 -17.40 -22.97 8.05
C GLY A 647 -17.50 -22.15 6.77
N TRP A 648 -17.31 -22.78 5.62
CA TRP A 648 -17.60 -22.19 4.31
C TRP A 648 -18.19 -23.26 3.38
N GLU A 649 -19.17 -22.88 2.57
CA GLU A 649 -19.75 -23.75 1.56
C GLU A 649 -19.60 -23.11 0.18
N ALA A 650 -19.11 -23.91 -0.77
CA ALA A 650 -18.97 -23.46 -2.15
C ALA A 650 -20.35 -23.20 -2.76
N LYS A 651 -20.55 -22.02 -3.34
CA LYS A 651 -21.75 -21.72 -4.13
C LYS A 651 -21.66 -22.52 -5.43
N GLN A 652 -22.78 -23.05 -5.89
CA GLN A 652 -22.81 -23.82 -7.14
C GLN A 652 -22.44 -22.91 -8.31
N PRO A 653 -21.41 -23.25 -9.12
CA PRO A 653 -21.06 -22.48 -10.29
C PRO A 653 -22.23 -22.43 -11.29
N PRO A 654 -22.47 -21.28 -11.96
CA PRO A 654 -23.48 -21.19 -13.01
C PRO A 654 -23.13 -22.13 -14.17
N ARG A 655 -24.17 -22.66 -14.83
CA ARG A 655 -23.98 -23.45 -16.05
C ARG A 655 -23.41 -22.56 -17.15
N VAL A 656 -22.43 -23.09 -17.88
CA VAL A 656 -21.83 -22.41 -19.04
C VAL A 656 -22.87 -22.19 -20.14
N ASP A 657 -23.01 -20.93 -20.56
CA ASP A 657 -23.71 -20.58 -21.81
C ASP A 657 -22.76 -20.80 -22.99
N GLU A 658 -22.98 -21.86 -23.76
CA GLU A 658 -22.16 -22.20 -24.94
C GLU A 658 -22.14 -21.10 -25.99
N THR A 659 -23.23 -20.32 -26.10
CA THR A 659 -23.30 -19.18 -27.03
C THR A 659 -22.35 -18.08 -26.59
N ALA A 660 -22.33 -17.77 -25.29
CA ALA A 660 -21.39 -16.79 -24.72
C ALA A 660 -19.93 -17.25 -24.85
N VAL A 661 -19.66 -18.56 -24.74
CA VAL A 661 -18.32 -19.13 -25.01
C VAL A 661 -17.90 -18.88 -26.46
N ASP A 662 -18.76 -19.17 -27.43
CA ASP A 662 -18.45 -18.96 -28.85
C ASP A 662 -18.26 -17.47 -29.18
N GLU A 663 -19.11 -16.60 -28.65
CA GLU A 663 -19.00 -15.15 -28.83
C GLU A 663 -17.67 -14.61 -28.27
N LEU A 664 -17.33 -14.99 -27.03
CA LEU A 664 -16.11 -14.53 -26.37
C LEU A 664 -14.85 -15.10 -27.03
N ALA A 665 -14.84 -16.39 -27.36
CA ALA A 665 -13.72 -17.02 -28.06
C ALA A 665 -13.51 -16.37 -29.43
N HIS A 666 -14.59 -16.07 -30.15
CA HIS A 666 -14.51 -15.36 -31.43
C HIS A 666 -13.94 -13.95 -31.26
N GLN A 667 -14.35 -13.22 -30.22
CA GLN A 667 -13.80 -11.90 -29.90
C GLN A 667 -12.30 -11.96 -29.59
N TYR A 668 -11.86 -12.96 -28.84
CA TYR A 668 -10.43 -13.15 -28.55
C TYR A 668 -9.61 -13.49 -29.79
N LEU A 669 -10.09 -14.41 -30.64
CA LEU A 669 -9.42 -14.78 -31.90
C LEU A 669 -9.28 -13.58 -32.82
N THR A 670 -10.36 -12.82 -32.99
CA THR A 670 -10.33 -11.62 -33.84
C THR A 670 -9.45 -10.52 -33.26
N GLY A 671 -9.40 -10.39 -31.93
CA GLY A 671 -8.48 -9.51 -31.23
C GLY A 671 -7.00 -9.92 -31.31
N SER A 672 -6.68 -11.19 -31.61
CA SER A 672 -5.31 -11.67 -31.84
C SER A 672 -4.85 -11.55 -33.30
N GLY A 673 -5.69 -11.00 -34.18
CA GLY A 673 -5.39 -10.82 -35.60
C GLY A 673 -5.93 -11.93 -36.52
N THR A 674 -6.62 -12.93 -35.96
CA THR A 674 -7.33 -13.94 -36.77
C THR A 674 -8.49 -13.30 -37.52
N THR A 675 -8.65 -13.59 -38.81
CA THR A 675 -9.78 -13.03 -39.58
C THR A 675 -11.11 -13.58 -39.05
N ARG A 676 -12.20 -12.79 -39.14
CA ARG A 676 -13.55 -13.23 -38.70
C ARG A 676 -13.97 -14.58 -39.31
N VAL A 677 -13.64 -14.81 -40.57
CA VAL A 677 -13.94 -16.06 -41.28
C VAL A 677 -13.15 -17.23 -40.70
N GLN A 678 -11.84 -17.05 -40.45
CA GLN A 678 -11.01 -18.06 -39.82
C GLN A 678 -11.46 -18.35 -38.39
N ALA A 679 -11.77 -17.32 -37.60
CA ALA A 679 -12.25 -17.48 -36.22
C ALA A 679 -13.55 -18.29 -36.16
N THR A 680 -14.51 -17.95 -37.02
CA THR A 680 -15.77 -18.72 -37.16
C THR A 680 -15.49 -20.18 -37.55
N ARG A 681 -14.57 -20.42 -38.48
CA ARG A 681 -14.17 -21.76 -38.89
C ARG A 681 -13.55 -22.55 -37.73
N TYR A 682 -12.58 -21.97 -37.01
CA TYR A 682 -11.92 -22.64 -35.89
C TYR A 682 -12.90 -23.03 -34.78
N LEU A 683 -13.88 -22.18 -34.47
CA LEU A 683 -14.88 -22.48 -33.44
C LEU A 683 -15.95 -23.48 -33.88
N LYS A 684 -16.12 -23.69 -35.19
CA LYS A 684 -17.09 -24.64 -35.74
C LYS A 684 -16.48 -26.00 -36.06
N GLU A 685 -15.26 -26.01 -36.58
CA GLU A 685 -14.61 -27.19 -37.15
C GLU A 685 -13.40 -27.65 -36.33
N GLY A 686 -12.85 -26.81 -35.45
CA GLY A 686 -11.55 -27.05 -34.81
C GLY A 686 -10.37 -26.73 -35.75
N ILE A 687 -9.16 -26.88 -35.22
CA ILE A 687 -7.91 -26.76 -35.98
C ILE A 687 -7.33 -28.16 -36.16
N SER A 688 -7.01 -28.56 -37.39
CA SER A 688 -6.38 -29.87 -37.63
C SER A 688 -5.03 -29.97 -36.92
N SER A 689 -4.77 -31.15 -36.35
CA SER A 689 -3.50 -31.48 -35.70
C SER A 689 -2.26 -31.25 -36.57
N SER A 690 -2.39 -31.36 -37.90
CA SER A 690 -1.32 -31.07 -38.86
C SER A 690 -0.82 -29.62 -38.82
N LEU A 691 -1.71 -28.67 -38.47
CA LEU A 691 -1.39 -27.24 -38.39
C LEU A 691 -0.86 -26.83 -37.02
N ALA A 692 -0.86 -27.73 -36.02
CA ALA A 692 -0.49 -27.38 -34.64
C ALA A 692 0.93 -26.79 -34.52
N SER A 693 1.86 -27.26 -35.35
CA SER A 693 3.25 -26.76 -35.37
C SER A 693 3.40 -25.35 -35.96
N GLU A 694 2.40 -24.87 -36.71
CA GLU A 694 2.38 -23.53 -37.32
C GLU A 694 1.71 -22.50 -36.40
N LEU A 695 1.06 -22.93 -35.32
CA LEU A 695 0.38 -22.06 -34.37
C LEU A 695 1.39 -21.47 -33.39
N ALA A 696 1.53 -20.14 -33.41
CA ALA A 696 2.41 -19.41 -32.49
C ALA A 696 1.71 -18.92 -31.22
N GLY A 697 0.40 -19.16 -31.08
CA GLY A 697 -0.45 -18.54 -30.05
C GLY A 697 -1.32 -19.52 -29.27
N ASP A 698 -2.31 -18.95 -28.59
CA ASP A 698 -3.22 -19.69 -27.70
C ASP A 698 -4.19 -20.59 -28.48
N GLU A 699 -4.30 -20.41 -29.80
CA GLU A 699 -5.13 -21.19 -30.71
C GLU A 699 -4.81 -22.69 -30.68
N VAL A 700 -3.65 -23.09 -30.15
CA VAL A 700 -3.29 -24.50 -29.94
C VAL A 700 -4.31 -25.26 -29.09
N GLU A 701 -5.06 -24.58 -28.21
CA GLU A 701 -6.13 -25.21 -27.42
C GLU A 701 -7.38 -25.54 -28.24
N LEU A 702 -7.49 -25.03 -29.48
CA LEU A 702 -8.57 -25.35 -30.43
C LEU A 702 -8.20 -26.49 -31.40
N VAL A 703 -7.01 -27.07 -31.24
CA VAL A 703 -6.57 -28.21 -32.05
C VAL A 703 -7.38 -29.46 -31.69
N VAL A 704 -7.87 -30.16 -32.70
CA VAL A 704 -8.64 -31.41 -32.57
C VAL A 704 -7.91 -32.56 -33.27
N GLY A 705 -8.19 -33.79 -32.83
CA GLY A 705 -7.73 -34.99 -33.52
C GLY A 705 -8.27 -35.07 -34.96
N GLU A 706 -7.56 -35.77 -35.85
CA GLU A 706 -8.00 -35.93 -37.24
C GLU A 706 -9.40 -36.59 -37.31
N GLY A 707 -10.38 -35.85 -37.83
CA GLY A 707 -11.77 -36.29 -37.93
C GLY A 707 -12.60 -36.18 -36.64
N GLU A 708 -12.03 -35.67 -35.56
CA GLU A 708 -12.76 -35.42 -34.30
C GLU A 708 -13.43 -34.05 -34.30
N PRO A 709 -14.66 -33.92 -33.75
CA PRO A 709 -15.34 -32.63 -33.67
C PRO A 709 -14.76 -31.76 -32.55
N ILE A 710 -14.76 -30.44 -32.75
CA ILE A 710 -14.48 -29.49 -31.67
C ILE A 710 -15.55 -29.61 -30.57
N THR A 711 -15.09 -29.60 -29.31
CA THR A 711 -15.97 -29.67 -28.13
C THR A 711 -15.99 -28.34 -27.38
N ILE A 712 -16.98 -28.17 -26.50
CA ILE A 712 -17.01 -27.01 -25.59
C ILE A 712 -15.78 -26.94 -24.68
N GLU A 713 -15.18 -28.09 -24.35
CA GLU A 713 -13.96 -28.15 -23.53
C GLU A 713 -12.78 -27.47 -24.24
N HIS A 714 -12.54 -27.77 -25.52
CA HIS A 714 -11.50 -27.08 -26.31
C HIS A 714 -11.69 -25.56 -26.30
N LYS A 715 -12.94 -25.11 -26.47
CA LYS A 715 -13.29 -23.68 -26.46
C LYS A 715 -13.05 -23.05 -25.08
N LEU A 716 -13.41 -23.75 -23.99
CA LEU A 716 -13.16 -23.30 -22.62
C LEU A 716 -11.66 -23.28 -22.28
N LEU A 717 -10.87 -24.23 -22.77
CA LEU A 717 -9.41 -24.22 -22.60
C LEU A 717 -8.79 -23.01 -23.32
N TYR A 718 -9.23 -22.71 -24.54
CA TYR A 718 -8.81 -21.52 -25.26
C TYR A 718 -9.19 -20.24 -24.51
N VAL A 719 -10.46 -20.09 -24.11
CA VAL A 719 -10.94 -18.94 -23.32
C VAL A 719 -10.16 -18.82 -22.01
N GLY A 720 -9.93 -19.93 -21.31
CA GLY A 720 -9.19 -19.97 -20.05
C GLY A 720 -7.74 -19.53 -20.19
N ARG A 721 -7.04 -20.06 -21.19
CA ARG A 721 -5.66 -19.66 -21.51
C ARG A 721 -5.59 -18.16 -21.83
N ARG A 722 -6.52 -17.65 -22.65
CA ARG A 722 -6.62 -16.22 -22.97
C ARG A 722 -6.92 -15.37 -21.74
N ALA A 723 -7.82 -15.81 -20.86
CA ALA A 723 -8.17 -15.09 -19.64
C ALA A 723 -7.00 -15.05 -18.63
N ILE A 724 -6.27 -16.16 -18.45
CA ILE A 724 -5.03 -16.21 -17.64
C ILE A 724 -4.00 -15.20 -18.17
N ALA A 725 -3.78 -15.16 -19.48
CA ALA A 725 -2.89 -14.19 -20.11
C ALA A 725 -3.41 -12.75 -19.95
N LYS A 726 -4.70 -12.52 -20.18
CA LYS A 726 -5.36 -11.21 -20.08
C LYS A 726 -5.20 -10.59 -18.70
N TYR A 727 -5.40 -11.38 -17.65
CA TYR A 727 -5.32 -10.93 -16.25
C TYR A 727 -3.94 -11.08 -15.63
N GLY A 728 -2.96 -11.65 -16.35
CA GLY A 728 -1.58 -11.77 -15.89
C GLY A 728 -1.42 -12.70 -14.69
N CYS A 729 -2.28 -13.72 -14.54
CA CYS A 729 -2.24 -14.61 -13.39
C CYS A 729 -0.88 -15.33 -13.24
N SER A 730 -0.19 -15.58 -14.35
CA SER A 730 1.16 -16.16 -14.39
C SER A 730 2.26 -15.23 -13.85
N GLY A 731 1.99 -13.94 -13.67
CA GLY A 731 2.91 -13.01 -12.99
C GLY A 731 3.04 -13.33 -11.49
N CYS A 732 1.94 -13.79 -10.86
CA CYS A 732 1.93 -14.18 -9.46
C CYS A 732 2.01 -15.70 -9.25
N HIS A 733 1.63 -16.51 -10.24
CA HIS A 733 1.57 -17.96 -10.12
C HIS A 733 2.53 -18.68 -11.09
N ASP A 734 3.03 -19.84 -10.67
CA ASP A 734 3.59 -20.83 -11.61
C ASP A 734 2.45 -21.65 -12.21
N ILE A 735 2.24 -21.51 -13.53
CA ILE A 735 1.14 -22.12 -14.29
C ILE A 735 1.75 -22.86 -15.49
N PRO A 736 1.52 -24.18 -15.63
CA PRO A 736 1.97 -24.93 -16.81
C PRO A 736 1.50 -24.31 -18.13
N GLY A 737 2.43 -24.13 -19.07
CA GLY A 737 2.18 -23.50 -20.37
C GLY A 737 2.32 -21.97 -20.38
N PHE A 738 2.71 -21.37 -19.25
CA PHE A 738 2.97 -19.93 -19.11
C PHE A 738 4.40 -19.65 -18.61
N GLU A 739 5.32 -20.60 -18.79
CA GLU A 739 6.70 -20.46 -18.33
C GLU A 739 7.37 -19.20 -18.92
N ASP A 740 7.02 -18.83 -20.15
CA ASP A 740 7.55 -17.70 -20.94
C ASP A 740 6.69 -16.43 -20.90
N ALA A 741 5.65 -16.41 -20.05
CA ALA A 741 4.76 -15.27 -19.95
C ALA A 741 5.49 -14.02 -19.49
N LYS A 742 5.21 -12.90 -20.15
CA LYS A 742 5.73 -11.58 -19.78
C LYS A 742 4.76 -10.82 -18.86
N PRO A 743 5.25 -9.86 -18.06
CA PRO A 743 4.39 -8.95 -17.32
C PRO A 743 3.41 -8.21 -18.25
N ILE A 744 2.19 -7.95 -17.76
CA ILE A 744 1.09 -7.38 -18.56
C ILE A 744 0.84 -5.88 -18.32
N GLY A 745 1.35 -5.37 -17.21
CA GLY A 745 1.16 -3.99 -16.75
C GLY A 745 2.19 -3.05 -17.37
N THR A 746 1.89 -1.75 -17.30
CA THR A 746 2.87 -0.72 -17.66
C THR A 746 4.11 -0.84 -16.77
N GLY A 747 5.30 -0.62 -17.33
CA GLY A 747 6.49 -0.41 -16.50
C GLY A 747 6.28 0.78 -15.57
N LEU A 748 6.74 0.66 -14.33
CA LEU A 748 6.61 1.69 -13.30
C LEU A 748 7.93 2.39 -12.94
N ALA A 749 9.07 1.93 -13.48
CA ALA A 749 10.40 2.46 -13.14
C ALA A 749 10.55 3.98 -13.31
N ASP A 750 9.79 4.61 -14.21
CA ASP A 750 9.78 6.07 -14.44
C ASP A 750 8.40 6.71 -14.19
N TRP A 751 7.55 6.04 -13.42
CA TRP A 751 6.16 6.46 -13.27
C TRP A 751 6.04 7.84 -12.61
N GLY A 752 6.85 8.14 -11.60
CA GLY A 752 6.82 9.42 -10.87
C GLY A 752 7.10 10.65 -11.73
N ARG A 753 7.71 10.45 -12.91
CA ARG A 753 7.99 11.51 -13.90
C ARG A 753 7.10 11.46 -15.13
N LYS A 754 6.20 10.48 -15.25
CA LYS A 754 5.32 10.33 -16.39
C LYS A 754 4.55 11.63 -16.65
N ASP A 755 4.58 12.12 -17.88
CA ASP A 755 3.91 13.37 -18.23
C ASP A 755 2.39 13.24 -18.00
N LEU A 756 1.75 14.27 -17.44
CA LEU A 756 0.32 14.25 -17.10
C LEU A 756 -0.55 13.99 -18.34
N SER A 757 -0.12 14.44 -19.53
CA SER A 757 -0.82 14.19 -20.80
C SER A 757 -0.79 12.71 -21.23
N GLN A 758 0.11 11.90 -20.66
CA GLN A 758 0.18 10.46 -20.90
C GLN A 758 -0.70 9.65 -19.93
N LEU A 759 -1.45 10.33 -19.05
CA LEU A 759 -2.41 9.72 -18.15
C LEU A 759 -3.82 9.91 -18.72
N ALA A 760 -4.50 8.78 -18.98
CA ALA A 760 -5.88 8.81 -19.47
C ALA A 760 -6.86 8.86 -18.29
N PHE A 761 -7.34 10.06 -17.95
CA PHE A 761 -8.35 10.26 -16.89
C PHE A 761 -9.79 9.92 -17.32
N GLU A 762 -10.03 9.72 -18.62
CA GLU A 762 -11.30 9.24 -19.19
C GLU A 762 -12.53 10.06 -18.77
N GLN A 763 -13.49 9.49 -18.04
CA GLN A 763 -14.69 10.17 -17.52
C GLN A 763 -14.70 10.14 -15.99
N ILE A 764 -13.52 10.17 -15.38
CA ILE A 764 -13.43 9.97 -13.94
C ILE A 764 -14.11 11.07 -13.14
N SER A 765 -14.12 12.33 -13.62
CA SER A 765 -14.85 13.42 -12.97
C SER A 765 -16.33 13.09 -12.81
N HIS A 766 -16.98 12.61 -13.87
CA HIS A 766 -18.39 12.20 -13.84
C HIS A 766 -18.64 10.99 -12.94
N TYR A 767 -17.70 10.03 -12.91
CA TYR A 767 -17.81 8.90 -11.98
C TYR A 767 -17.81 9.38 -10.53
N ILE A 768 -16.90 10.30 -10.18
CA ILE A 768 -16.79 10.85 -8.84
C ILE A 768 -18.01 11.73 -8.50
N GLU A 769 -18.48 12.56 -9.43
CA GLU A 769 -19.72 13.33 -9.26
C GLU A 769 -20.91 12.41 -8.92
N GLU A 770 -21.09 11.32 -9.66
CA GLU A 770 -22.21 10.40 -9.43
C GLU A 770 -22.08 9.54 -8.17
N THR A 771 -20.86 9.23 -7.72
CA THR A 771 -20.62 8.30 -6.62
C THR A 771 -20.27 8.96 -5.29
N GLU A 772 -19.76 10.20 -5.32
CA GLU A 772 -19.19 10.87 -4.15
C GLU A 772 -19.82 12.25 -3.87
N ALA A 773 -20.39 12.95 -4.86
CA ALA A 773 -20.98 14.28 -4.64
C ALA A 773 -22.38 14.25 -3.99
N GLY A 774 -23.00 13.07 -3.87
CA GLY A 774 -24.31 12.91 -3.22
C GLY A 774 -25.40 13.82 -3.84
N ALA A 775 -26.13 14.54 -2.99
CA ALA A 775 -27.22 15.42 -3.43
C ALA A 775 -26.74 16.78 -4.01
N GLU A 776 -25.47 17.14 -3.82
CA GLU A 776 -24.97 18.48 -4.14
C GLU A 776 -24.77 18.72 -5.64
N HIS A 777 -24.70 17.67 -6.46
CA HIS A 777 -24.50 17.71 -7.93
C HIS A 777 -23.29 18.54 -8.44
N ASP A 778 -22.54 19.19 -7.54
CA ASP A 778 -21.27 19.89 -7.78
C ASP A 778 -20.18 19.30 -6.88
N ILE A 779 -19.30 18.51 -7.47
CA ILE A 779 -18.22 17.85 -6.75
C ILE A 779 -17.21 18.83 -6.15
N TYR A 780 -17.01 20.00 -6.75
CA TYR A 780 -16.05 21.00 -6.25
C TYR A 780 -16.55 21.67 -4.97
N ALA A 781 -17.87 21.78 -4.80
CA ALA A 781 -18.48 22.20 -3.54
C ALA A 781 -18.34 21.10 -2.49
N ALA A 782 -18.73 19.87 -2.85
CA ALA A 782 -18.76 18.73 -1.93
C ALA A 782 -17.38 18.39 -1.34
N VAL A 783 -16.29 18.55 -2.09
CA VAL A 783 -14.92 18.28 -1.61
C VAL A 783 -14.57 19.05 -0.33
N LYS A 784 -15.15 20.22 -0.11
CA LYS A 784 -14.88 21.04 1.09
C LYS A 784 -15.43 20.42 2.37
N ASP A 785 -16.51 19.66 2.26
CA ASP A 785 -17.19 19.02 3.38
C ASP A 785 -16.78 17.54 3.53
N MET A 786 -15.88 17.05 2.67
CA MET A 786 -15.32 15.71 2.77
C MET A 786 -14.25 15.61 3.86
N ASP A 787 -13.99 14.37 4.29
CA ASP A 787 -12.77 14.03 5.02
C ASP A 787 -11.53 14.63 4.31
N PRO A 788 -10.63 15.34 5.03
CA PRO A 788 -9.52 16.07 4.40
C PRO A 788 -8.61 15.23 3.52
N ASP A 789 -8.36 13.97 3.91
CA ASP A 789 -7.50 13.07 3.14
C ASP A 789 -8.19 12.64 1.85
N LYS A 790 -9.45 12.21 1.95
CA LYS A 790 -10.25 11.89 0.75
C LYS A 790 -10.41 13.11 -0.17
N GLY A 791 -10.70 14.28 0.40
CA GLY A 791 -10.87 15.54 -0.31
C GLY A 791 -9.62 15.92 -1.10
N TYR A 792 -8.44 15.81 -0.48
CA TYR A 792 -7.16 16.03 -1.16
C TYR A 792 -7.02 15.15 -2.41
N PHE A 793 -7.24 13.84 -2.30
CA PHE A 793 -7.06 12.94 -3.46
C PHE A 793 -8.06 13.19 -4.58
N ILE A 794 -9.31 13.53 -4.25
CA ILE A 794 -10.32 13.88 -5.24
C ILE A 794 -9.94 15.19 -5.94
N GLU A 795 -9.48 16.21 -5.21
CA GLU A 795 -9.00 17.45 -5.81
C GLU A 795 -7.82 17.20 -6.76
N GLN A 796 -6.82 16.41 -6.33
CA GLN A 796 -5.69 16.02 -7.19
C GLN A 796 -6.16 15.25 -8.44
N LEU A 797 -7.18 14.40 -8.30
CA LEU A 797 -7.76 13.64 -9.42
C LEU A 797 -8.47 14.57 -10.41
N LEU A 798 -9.27 15.52 -9.93
CA LEU A 798 -9.95 16.54 -10.74
C LEU A 798 -8.96 17.51 -11.41
N ALA A 799 -7.85 17.82 -10.74
CA ALA A 799 -6.74 18.61 -11.27
C ALA A 799 -5.81 17.81 -12.22
N HIS A 800 -6.18 16.57 -12.57
CA HIS A 800 -5.41 15.67 -13.44
C HIS A 800 -3.96 15.41 -12.97
N GLN A 801 -3.76 15.27 -11.66
CA GLN A 801 -2.46 15.02 -11.05
C GLN A 801 -2.18 13.52 -10.86
N ARG A 802 -0.90 13.18 -10.71
CA ARG A 802 -0.40 11.80 -10.57
C ARG A 802 -0.93 11.13 -9.31
N GLU A 803 -0.93 11.87 -8.21
CA GLU A 803 -1.32 11.46 -6.87
C GLU A 803 -2.77 10.95 -6.88
N GLY A 804 -3.70 11.75 -7.41
CA GLY A 804 -5.10 11.37 -7.56
C GLY A 804 -5.31 10.18 -8.51
N PHE A 805 -4.52 10.10 -9.59
CA PHE A 805 -4.59 8.98 -10.53
C PHE A 805 -4.21 7.64 -9.88
N ILE A 806 -3.09 7.59 -9.15
CA ILE A 806 -2.66 6.34 -8.46
C ILE A 806 -3.70 5.95 -7.41
N TRP A 807 -4.11 6.90 -6.59
CA TRP A 807 -5.09 6.65 -5.53
C TRP A 807 -6.38 6.04 -6.09
N GLN A 808 -6.92 6.60 -7.17
CA GLN A 808 -8.10 6.07 -7.82
C GLN A 808 -7.85 4.69 -8.44
N LYS A 809 -6.69 4.48 -9.08
CA LYS A 809 -6.31 3.17 -9.65
C LYS A 809 -6.20 2.07 -8.61
N LEU A 810 -5.72 2.38 -7.40
CA LEU A 810 -5.60 1.40 -6.32
C LEU A 810 -6.95 1.13 -5.64
N ARG A 811 -7.79 2.16 -5.43
CA ARG A 811 -9.08 1.99 -4.73
C ARG A 811 -10.18 1.39 -5.61
N ALA A 812 -10.27 1.82 -6.87
CA ALA A 812 -11.35 1.48 -7.80
C ALA A 812 -10.82 1.43 -9.24
N PRO A 813 -9.96 0.46 -9.60
CA PRO A 813 -9.24 0.43 -10.88
C PRO A 813 -10.14 0.48 -12.13
N ARG A 814 -11.34 -0.12 -12.04
CA ARG A 814 -12.31 -0.21 -13.13
C ARG A 814 -13.12 1.08 -13.36
N SER A 815 -13.07 2.06 -12.44
CA SER A 815 -13.83 3.32 -12.56
C SER A 815 -13.50 4.11 -13.83
N TYR A 816 -12.32 3.93 -14.41
CA TYR A 816 -11.92 4.62 -15.65
C TYR A 816 -12.61 4.07 -16.91
N ASP A 817 -13.31 2.93 -16.82
CA ASP A 817 -14.20 2.44 -17.89
C ASP A 817 -15.63 2.98 -17.77
N PHE A 818 -15.93 3.78 -16.74
CA PHE A 818 -17.22 4.46 -16.56
C PHE A 818 -17.62 5.25 -17.81
N LYS A 819 -18.84 5.00 -18.33
CA LYS A 819 -19.38 5.58 -19.58
C LYS A 819 -18.48 5.41 -20.83
N LYS A 820 -17.51 4.49 -20.80
CA LYS A 820 -16.61 4.21 -21.95
C LYS A 820 -16.88 2.86 -22.60
N THR A 821 -17.62 1.99 -21.92
CA THR A 821 -17.91 0.61 -22.38
C THR A 821 -18.77 0.55 -23.64
N GLU A 822 -19.49 1.60 -24.02
CA GLU A 822 -20.22 1.66 -25.29
C GLU A 822 -19.29 1.53 -26.50
N ASN A 823 -18.11 2.15 -26.40
CA ASN A 823 -17.11 2.26 -27.47
C ASN A 823 -15.93 1.30 -27.30
N LYS A 824 -15.92 0.49 -26.22
CA LYS A 824 -14.90 -0.52 -25.95
C LYS A 824 -15.53 -1.89 -26.02
N THR A 825 -14.89 -2.82 -26.71
CA THR A 825 -15.27 -4.22 -26.63
C THR A 825 -14.87 -4.79 -25.25
N TYR A 826 -15.52 -5.86 -24.81
CA TYR A 826 -15.21 -6.51 -23.52
C TYR A 826 -13.71 -6.78 -23.27
N ASN A 827 -12.94 -7.15 -24.30
CA ASN A 827 -11.50 -7.44 -24.18
C ASN A 827 -10.59 -6.20 -24.07
N GLU A 828 -11.10 -5.01 -24.40
CA GLU A 828 -10.37 -3.74 -24.36
C GLU A 828 -10.54 -2.99 -23.03
N ARG A 829 -11.42 -3.49 -22.16
CA ARG A 829 -11.64 -2.94 -20.82
C ARG A 829 -10.39 -3.11 -19.96
N LEU A 830 -10.18 -2.19 -19.03
CA LEU A 830 -9.09 -2.22 -18.05
C LEU A 830 -9.09 -3.52 -17.27
N ARG A 831 -7.92 -4.02 -16.88
CA ARG A 831 -7.75 -5.40 -16.35
C ARG A 831 -7.15 -5.45 -14.95
N MET A 832 -6.75 -4.29 -14.40
CA MET A 832 -6.19 -4.21 -13.05
C MET A 832 -7.22 -4.70 -12.03
N PRO A 833 -6.86 -5.68 -11.16
CA PRO A 833 -7.77 -6.21 -10.16
C PRO A 833 -7.84 -5.29 -8.94
N LYS A 834 -8.85 -5.49 -8.09
CA LYS A 834 -9.00 -4.77 -6.83
C LYS A 834 -8.20 -5.48 -5.74
N PHE A 835 -7.14 -4.84 -5.26
CA PHE A 835 -6.33 -5.33 -4.16
C PHE A 835 -7.02 -5.04 -2.81
N PRO A 836 -6.82 -5.90 -1.79
CA PRO A 836 -7.39 -5.73 -0.46
C PRO A 836 -6.54 -4.78 0.39
N ILE A 837 -6.39 -3.55 -0.07
CA ILE A 837 -5.49 -2.53 0.50
C ILE A 837 -6.29 -1.43 1.23
N THR A 838 -5.81 -0.96 2.38
CA THR A 838 -6.48 0.12 3.14
C THR A 838 -6.16 1.51 2.56
N PRO A 839 -6.94 2.56 2.86
CA PRO A 839 -6.61 3.92 2.43
C PRO A 839 -5.19 4.38 2.80
N GLU A 840 -4.72 4.04 4.01
CA GLU A 840 -3.38 4.41 4.47
C GLU A 840 -2.29 3.64 3.72
N ASP A 841 -2.54 2.36 3.42
CA ASP A 841 -1.66 1.55 2.58
C ASP A 841 -1.63 2.06 1.12
N ILE A 842 -2.76 2.56 0.60
CA ILE A 842 -2.84 3.18 -0.74
C ILE A 842 -1.91 4.39 -0.80
N GLU A 843 -1.95 5.27 0.21
CA GLU A 843 -1.06 6.43 0.26
C GLU A 843 0.42 6.00 0.36
N ALA A 844 0.74 4.96 1.12
CA ALA A 844 2.10 4.41 1.21
C ALA A 844 2.58 3.85 -0.15
N VAL A 845 1.75 3.05 -0.83
CA VAL A 845 2.07 2.54 -2.18
C VAL A 845 2.21 3.70 -3.16
N ALA A 846 1.33 4.70 -3.12
CA ALA A 846 1.44 5.89 -3.95
C ALA A 846 2.75 6.65 -3.70
N THR A 847 3.16 6.78 -2.43
CA THR A 847 4.44 7.40 -2.04
C THR A 847 5.62 6.67 -2.71
N PHE A 848 5.65 5.33 -2.66
CA PHE A 848 6.68 4.55 -3.32
C PHE A 848 6.65 4.71 -4.85
N VAL A 849 5.48 4.59 -5.48
CA VAL A 849 5.32 4.68 -6.94
C VAL A 849 5.67 6.08 -7.48
N LEU A 850 5.33 7.15 -6.74
CA LEU A 850 5.71 8.52 -7.07
C LEU A 850 7.23 8.74 -7.00
N GLY A 851 7.95 7.92 -6.23
CA GLY A 851 9.39 7.96 -6.11
C GLY A 851 10.14 7.20 -7.21
N LEU A 852 9.44 6.37 -7.99
CA LEU A 852 10.02 5.64 -9.12
C LEU A 852 10.25 6.60 -10.29
N VAL A 853 11.40 7.26 -10.24
CA VAL A 853 11.83 8.25 -11.21
C VAL A 853 13.17 7.79 -11.78
N ALA A 854 13.18 7.36 -13.06
CA ALA A 854 14.32 6.66 -13.67
C ALA A 854 15.48 7.61 -14.05
N GLU A 855 15.76 8.61 -13.21
CA GLU A 855 16.90 9.52 -13.36
C GLU A 855 17.52 9.74 -11.98
N PRO A 856 18.50 8.91 -11.59
CA PRO A 856 19.21 9.07 -10.35
C PRO A 856 20.13 10.31 -10.43
N PRO A 857 20.49 10.90 -9.29
CA PRO A 857 21.50 11.94 -9.24
C PRO A 857 22.89 11.38 -9.59
N ALA A 858 23.91 12.24 -9.59
CA ALA A 858 25.29 11.79 -9.74
C ALA A 858 25.66 10.74 -8.66
N ALA A 859 26.53 9.80 -9.00
CA ALA A 859 26.86 8.64 -8.17
C ALA A 859 27.25 8.98 -6.73
N ARG A 860 27.92 10.13 -6.49
CA ARG A 860 28.30 10.58 -5.14
C ARG A 860 27.12 10.82 -4.18
N TYR A 861 25.91 10.99 -4.71
CA TYR A 861 24.69 11.20 -3.92
C TYR A 861 23.90 9.92 -3.73
N ILE A 862 24.17 8.90 -4.54
CA ILE A 862 23.55 7.59 -4.38
C ILE A 862 24.12 7.00 -3.10
N TYR A 863 23.24 6.49 -2.25
CA TYR A 863 23.66 5.90 -1.01
C TYR A 863 24.47 4.63 -1.28
N GLU A 864 25.71 4.61 -0.81
CA GLU A 864 26.56 3.42 -0.79
C GLU A 864 26.83 3.04 0.66
N GLY A 865 26.16 1.99 1.13
CA GLY A 865 26.40 1.45 2.46
C GLY A 865 27.82 0.90 2.58
N ASP A 866 28.37 0.91 3.80
CA ASP A 866 29.62 0.22 4.09
C ASP A 866 29.49 -1.30 3.90
N ALA A 867 30.61 -2.03 3.99
CA ALA A 867 30.62 -3.48 3.79
C ALA A 867 29.66 -4.22 4.74
N ARG A 868 29.44 -3.69 5.95
CA ARG A 868 28.51 -4.29 6.93
C ARG A 868 27.06 -4.04 6.49
N GLN A 869 26.72 -2.82 6.10
CA GLN A 869 25.37 -2.49 5.64
C GLN A 869 25.02 -3.25 4.37
N GLN A 870 25.95 -3.37 3.43
CA GLN A 870 25.76 -4.18 2.22
C GLN A 870 25.47 -5.65 2.57
N ALA A 871 26.20 -6.20 3.53
CA ALA A 871 25.94 -7.56 4.03
C ALA A 871 24.58 -7.69 4.71
N ILE A 872 24.13 -6.67 5.47
CA ILE A 872 22.80 -6.64 6.08
C ILE A 872 21.71 -6.63 5.01
N VAL A 873 21.80 -5.77 4.00
CA VAL A 873 20.85 -5.68 2.89
C VAL A 873 20.77 -7.01 2.13
N GLN A 874 21.92 -7.59 1.78
CA GLN A 874 21.99 -8.90 1.12
C GLN A 874 21.41 -10.02 2.00
N GLY A 875 21.73 -10.03 3.30
CA GLY A 875 21.20 -10.98 4.26
C GLY A 875 19.68 -10.89 4.41
N ARG A 876 19.12 -9.67 4.43
CA ARG A 876 17.68 -9.43 4.50
C ARG A 876 16.96 -9.99 3.26
N GLN A 877 17.53 -9.81 2.07
CA GLN A 877 16.98 -10.39 0.84
C GLN A 877 16.90 -11.93 0.93
N VAL A 878 17.92 -12.59 1.50
CA VAL A 878 17.92 -14.04 1.73
C VAL A 878 16.86 -14.43 2.77
N ILE A 879 16.80 -13.70 3.88
CA ILE A 879 15.79 -13.92 4.94
C ILE A 879 14.37 -13.85 4.37
N ASP A 880 14.08 -12.85 3.56
CA ASP A 880 12.76 -12.67 2.94
C ASP A 880 12.46 -13.76 1.90
N MET A 881 13.47 -14.13 1.11
CA MET A 881 13.36 -15.15 0.06
C MET A 881 13.03 -16.54 0.64
N TYR A 882 13.66 -16.91 1.77
CA TYR A 882 13.47 -18.19 2.43
C TYR A 882 12.50 -18.13 3.62
N ASN A 883 11.89 -16.96 3.87
CA ASN A 883 10.95 -16.73 4.97
C ASN A 883 11.53 -17.08 6.35
N CYS A 884 12.81 -16.81 6.58
CA CYS A 884 13.49 -17.16 7.83
C CYS A 884 12.83 -16.48 9.05
N ALA A 885 12.34 -15.26 8.87
CA ALA A 885 11.61 -14.48 9.89
C ALA A 885 10.30 -15.14 10.35
N GLY A 886 9.71 -16.04 9.54
CA GLY A 886 8.48 -16.74 9.92
C GLY A 886 8.68 -17.78 11.02
N CYS A 887 9.91 -18.28 11.20
CA CYS A 887 10.21 -19.30 12.23
C CYS A 887 11.23 -18.82 13.27
N HIS A 888 12.04 -17.81 12.94
CA HIS A 888 13.06 -17.28 13.83
C HIS A 888 12.70 -15.86 14.25
N THR A 889 12.78 -15.59 15.56
CA THR A 889 12.83 -14.24 16.09
C THR A 889 14.14 -13.59 15.64
N LEU A 890 14.06 -12.65 14.70
CA LEU A 890 15.23 -11.99 14.13
C LEU A 890 15.66 -10.77 14.95
N ASP A 891 14.72 -10.14 15.65
CA ASP A 891 14.93 -8.98 16.49
C ASP A 891 14.42 -9.27 17.91
N MET A 892 15.15 -8.84 18.93
CA MET A 892 14.69 -8.97 20.31
C MET A 892 13.54 -8.00 20.59
N GLU A 893 12.58 -8.40 21.42
CA GLU A 893 11.52 -7.52 21.89
C GLU A 893 12.11 -6.28 22.57
N THR A 894 11.71 -5.10 22.10
CA THR A 894 12.06 -3.82 22.69
C THR A 894 10.96 -3.38 23.64
N TRP A 895 11.34 -3.07 24.88
CA TRP A 895 10.44 -2.56 25.91
C TRP A 895 10.71 -1.06 26.08
N GLU A 896 9.70 -0.22 25.87
CA GLU A 896 9.74 1.18 26.27
C GLU A 896 9.19 1.28 27.69
N PHE A 897 10.00 1.86 28.59
CA PHE A 897 9.58 2.15 29.95
C PHE A 897 9.26 3.64 30.00
N ASP A 898 8.03 3.97 30.40
CA ASP A 898 7.57 5.34 30.64
C ASP A 898 8.36 6.04 31.76
#